data_AF-A0A327WJ15-F1
#
_entry.id   AF-A0A327WJ15-F1
#
_cell.length_a   1.000
_cell.length_b   1.000
_cell.length_c   1.000
_cell.angle_alpha   90.00
_cell.angle_beta   90.00
_cell.angle_gamma   90.00
#
_symmetry.space_group_name_H-M   'P 1'
#
loop_
_entity.id
_entity.type
_entity.pdbx_description
1 polymer ?
#
loop_
_entity_poly.entity_id
_entity_poly.type
_entity_poly.pdbx_seq_one_letter_code
_entity_poly.pdbx_strand_id
1 'polypeptide(L)'
;MNPQRTASLIKAHEESLKRYREELAKNPSSLAYRGIVKNTEEYIEELKEQLEQQKPQAKAKLINEATSTDIRIINMLQAIGWRAGDTLLYQQEYKLTTEQQKQFPHIKSIKPDIVLQDLNGDVLAVIENKLSDERKALQKLRMVYSAILKPRFLYACSVERILFYDNAWRGLEAGEFRQVTSFMRLEDMKLKVEQQRKIISNREITIDTTIAGGYDPTVGKDRYYQLQCIHTLVDNYKAGKQKMLVHMATGLGKTRTAVALVKTLLSYGLVKRVLFVVDRRMLAKQAVDKGFSLISKDFPSTWITTSNFKTHKHVSIHVVVIDTLEMIYSDIPSTFYDLILVDECHRSINVSRSLIFDHFLCPRIGMTATPRIAIAKEGSEVPEEDLSIIDTYRLFGCETGEPDFKFDMDRGIQEGFLAPYKPIELLSSLIKEAEESGIEFDHVLDPQDRYEIVLGGEKKLKLEQLNRKFISEENCLRIAEEIKKNTQWGEKVLLFGVSQAHCIELAKAVNKVFENDYSEKPYYAETIISENNELNETLKAWFEKPYQKPYVAVSVDIMSTGVDIPCVRFVSFAALTKSVGRYIQMLGRGTRLDPKTGKFSFTVLDFVGLCRRMEDNGRGTLRENTKVVKPANAKKSSSSTNTPIGEYFLIENPDPAHLIQRVEIHGDSINIIDNIPIDQAKRIFEQAVNESPNSTISNLREKAQRNDYQPTDLEIEELINWLSKPQIFLDEGHLQKMYDYPEGSAWDFLLHALGKKKIPTPKERIEKNYLTYIHTYDFTDDQIKVLEKMKDLFVSNIASKRTIEVKDIFGNPIYERLIGSFDNVNEKFEGHFNKILSDLKQTFGFSAKHAA
;
A
#
# COMPACT_ATOMS: atom_id res chain seq x y z
N MET A 1 -38.44 -43.38 17.40
CA MET A 1 -38.31 -44.84 17.61
C MET A 1 -36.85 -45.23 17.36
N ASN A 2 -36.35 -46.32 17.96
CA ASN A 2 -35.00 -46.83 17.61
C ASN A 2 -34.98 -47.21 16.10
N PRO A 3 -34.03 -46.72 15.27
CA PRO A 3 -34.01 -46.99 13.83
C PRO A 3 -34.02 -48.49 13.48
N GLN A 4 -33.46 -49.35 14.34
CA GLN A 4 -33.56 -50.81 14.17
C GLN A 4 -35.00 -51.33 14.36
N ARG A 5 -35.77 -50.75 15.28
CA ARG A 5 -37.19 -51.09 15.45
C ARG A 5 -38.02 -50.58 14.27
N THR A 6 -37.79 -49.35 13.80
CA THR A 6 -38.49 -48.78 12.64
C THR A 6 -38.21 -49.60 11.37
N ALA A 7 -36.96 -50.01 11.14
CA ALA A 7 -36.60 -50.89 10.03
C ALA A 7 -37.24 -52.29 10.12
N SER A 8 -37.36 -52.85 11.33
CA SER A 8 -38.05 -54.14 11.53
C SER A 8 -39.57 -54.04 11.29
N LEU A 9 -40.18 -52.91 11.66
CA LEU A 9 -41.60 -52.62 11.40
C LEU A 9 -41.88 -52.48 9.91
N ILE A 10 -41.05 -51.73 9.18
CA ILE A 10 -41.17 -51.60 7.71
C ILE A 10 -41.14 -52.99 7.06
N LYS A 11 -40.21 -53.86 7.45
CA LYS A 11 -40.09 -55.20 6.88
C LYS A 11 -41.31 -56.08 7.16
N ALA A 12 -41.88 -56.00 8.37
CA ALA A 12 -43.10 -56.73 8.72
C ALA A 12 -44.35 -56.24 7.95
N HIS A 13 -44.44 -54.93 7.71
CA HIS A 13 -45.53 -54.35 6.91
C HIS A 13 -45.35 -54.64 5.42
N GLU A 14 -44.13 -54.68 4.88
CA GLU A 14 -43.85 -55.09 3.50
C GLU A 14 -44.21 -56.56 3.24
N GLU A 15 -43.94 -57.46 4.19
CA GLU A 15 -44.39 -58.86 4.12
C GLU A 15 -45.92 -58.98 4.16
N SER A 16 -46.58 -58.18 4.99
CA SER A 16 -48.05 -58.14 5.08
C SER A 16 -48.67 -57.58 3.80
N LEU A 17 -48.09 -56.53 3.23
CA LEU A 17 -48.50 -55.93 1.95
C LEU A 17 -48.42 -56.96 0.81
N LYS A 18 -47.36 -57.78 0.79
CA LYS A 18 -47.21 -58.84 -0.21
C LYS A 18 -48.35 -59.85 -0.14
N ARG A 19 -48.75 -60.27 1.07
CA ARG A 19 -49.91 -61.15 1.28
C ARG A 19 -51.23 -60.48 0.85
N TYR A 20 -51.43 -59.20 1.16
CA TYR A 20 -52.63 -58.49 0.74
C TYR A 20 -52.72 -58.29 -0.78
N ARG A 21 -51.59 -58.08 -1.46
CA ARG A 21 -51.54 -58.03 -2.94
C ARG A 21 -51.83 -59.39 -3.59
N GLU A 22 -51.35 -60.48 -2.98
CA GLU A 22 -51.67 -61.84 -3.44
C GLU A 22 -53.16 -62.18 -3.26
N GLU A 23 -53.79 -61.75 -2.16
CA GLU A 23 -55.24 -61.90 -1.94
C GLU A 23 -56.06 -61.00 -2.88
N LEU A 24 -55.60 -59.76 -3.15
CA LEU A 24 -56.24 -58.87 -4.14
C LEU A 24 -56.16 -59.45 -5.56
N ALA A 25 -55.06 -60.12 -5.91
CA ALA A 25 -54.91 -60.78 -7.21
C ALA A 25 -55.89 -61.96 -7.39
N LYS A 26 -56.26 -62.64 -6.29
CA LYS A 26 -57.29 -63.69 -6.30
C LYS A 26 -58.72 -63.13 -6.34
N ASN A 27 -58.95 -61.91 -5.84
CA ASN A 27 -60.27 -61.25 -5.83
C ASN A 27 -60.18 -59.75 -6.22
N PRO A 28 -60.07 -59.45 -7.54
CA PRO A 28 -59.77 -58.10 -8.02
C PRO A 28 -60.87 -57.05 -7.78
N SER A 29 -62.11 -57.48 -7.53
CA SER A 29 -63.27 -56.63 -7.28
C SER A 29 -63.45 -56.25 -5.80
N SER A 30 -62.61 -56.74 -4.89
CA SER A 30 -62.71 -56.41 -3.47
C SER A 30 -62.20 -55.00 -3.18
N LEU A 31 -63.15 -54.07 -2.97
CA LEU A 31 -62.88 -52.70 -2.52
C LEU A 31 -62.18 -52.66 -1.15
N ALA A 32 -62.47 -53.63 -0.28
CA ALA A 32 -61.87 -53.72 1.05
C ALA A 32 -60.35 -53.99 0.98
N TYR A 33 -59.93 -54.98 0.18
CA TYR A 33 -58.51 -55.28 0.01
C TYR A 33 -57.76 -54.18 -0.74
N ARG A 34 -58.41 -53.50 -1.70
CA ARG A 34 -57.83 -52.31 -2.37
C ARG A 34 -57.52 -51.19 -1.38
N GLY A 35 -58.46 -50.91 -0.46
CA GLY A 35 -58.26 -49.92 0.60
C GLY A 35 -57.14 -50.31 1.56
N ILE A 36 -57.07 -51.58 1.96
CA ILE A 36 -56.03 -52.09 2.87
C ILE A 36 -54.64 -51.99 2.22
N VAL A 37 -54.49 -52.39 0.96
CA VAL A 37 -53.21 -52.30 0.22
C VAL A 37 -52.74 -50.84 0.15
N LYS A 38 -53.64 -49.92 -0.23
CA LYS A 38 -53.32 -48.50 -0.35
C LYS A 38 -52.90 -47.88 1.00
N ASN A 39 -53.67 -48.11 2.06
CA ASN A 39 -53.34 -47.58 3.39
C ASN A 39 -52.03 -48.16 3.94
N THR A 40 -51.73 -49.43 3.64
CA THR A 40 -50.49 -50.07 4.08
C THR A 40 -49.29 -49.54 3.30
N GLU A 41 -49.45 -49.21 2.01
CA GLU A 41 -48.42 -48.53 1.20
C GLU A 41 -48.11 -47.13 1.72
N GLU A 42 -49.14 -46.31 1.97
CA GLU A 42 -48.98 -44.96 2.53
C GLU A 42 -48.28 -45.00 3.91
N TYR A 43 -48.65 -45.96 4.77
CA TYR A 43 -48.01 -46.12 6.07
C TYR A 43 -46.55 -46.56 6.00
N ILE A 44 -46.20 -47.41 5.02
CA ILE A 44 -44.80 -47.80 4.78
C ILE A 44 -43.98 -46.60 4.28
N GLU A 45 -44.55 -45.74 3.43
CA GLU A 45 -43.89 -44.51 2.98
C GLU A 45 -43.66 -43.53 4.14
N GLU A 46 -44.65 -43.28 5.00
CA GLU A 46 -44.48 -42.45 6.19
C GLU A 46 -43.36 -42.98 7.11
N LEU A 47 -43.29 -44.30 7.32
CA LEU A 47 -42.24 -44.91 8.12
C LEU A 47 -40.84 -44.80 7.46
N LYS A 48 -40.78 -44.85 6.12
CA LYS A 48 -39.53 -44.65 5.36
C LYS A 48 -39.06 -43.20 5.43
N GLU A 49 -39.97 -42.23 5.30
CA GLU A 49 -39.67 -40.81 5.49
C GLU A 49 -39.19 -40.54 6.92
N GLN A 50 -39.84 -41.10 7.94
CA GLN A 50 -39.40 -40.98 9.33
C GLN A 50 -38.01 -41.60 9.57
N LEU A 51 -37.69 -42.70 8.89
CA LEU A 51 -36.35 -43.32 8.95
C LEU A 51 -35.31 -42.43 8.24
N GLU A 52 -35.68 -41.80 7.13
CA GLU A 52 -34.82 -40.91 6.34
C GLU A 52 -34.54 -39.59 7.05
N GLN A 53 -35.55 -39.01 7.72
CA GLN A 53 -35.40 -37.86 8.62
C GLN A 53 -34.56 -38.20 9.86
N GLN A 54 -34.42 -39.47 10.22
CA GLN A 54 -33.54 -39.96 11.30
C GLN A 54 -32.12 -40.34 10.83
N LYS A 55 -31.85 -40.43 9.51
CA LYS A 55 -30.50 -40.64 8.96
C LYS A 55 -29.46 -39.54 9.29
N PRO A 56 -29.80 -38.27 9.59
CA PRO A 56 -28.81 -37.30 10.07
C PRO A 56 -28.16 -37.70 11.41
N GLN A 57 -28.80 -38.54 12.22
CA GLN A 57 -28.29 -38.95 13.53
C GLN A 57 -27.27 -40.09 13.49
N ALA A 58 -27.12 -40.81 12.38
CA ALA A 58 -26.06 -41.82 12.23
C ALA A 58 -24.68 -41.18 11.95
N LYS A 59 -24.63 -40.00 11.33
CA LYS A 59 -23.41 -39.18 11.19
C LYS A 59 -23.00 -38.48 12.50
N ALA A 60 -23.91 -38.37 13.46
CA ALA A 60 -23.65 -37.72 14.75
C ALA A 60 -23.03 -38.65 15.81
N LYS A 61 -23.04 -39.97 15.60
CA LYS A 61 -22.57 -40.94 16.62
C LYS A 61 -21.04 -40.99 16.79
N LEU A 62 -20.26 -40.37 15.90
CA LEU A 62 -18.81 -40.18 16.04
C LEU A 62 -18.44 -38.87 16.76
N ILE A 63 -19.41 -37.98 17.05
CA ILE A 63 -19.17 -36.61 17.51
C ILE A 63 -19.46 -36.45 19.02
N ASN A 64 -20.11 -37.42 19.68
CA ASN A 64 -20.48 -37.33 21.10
C ASN A 64 -19.30 -37.38 22.10
N GLU A 65 -18.07 -37.64 21.64
CA GLU A 65 -16.85 -37.63 22.48
C GLU A 65 -15.91 -36.46 22.16
N ALA A 66 -16.31 -35.52 21.29
CA ALA A 66 -15.46 -34.42 20.86
C ALA A 66 -15.51 -33.24 21.86
N THR A 67 -14.34 -32.73 22.26
CA THR A 67 -14.23 -31.51 23.08
C THR A 67 -14.78 -30.32 22.28
N SER A 68 -15.22 -29.23 22.93
CA SER A 68 -15.71 -28.03 22.22
C SER A 68 -14.72 -27.48 21.18
N THR A 69 -13.42 -27.69 21.43
CA THR A 69 -12.32 -27.34 20.52
C THR A 69 -12.24 -28.28 19.31
N ASP A 70 -12.51 -29.58 19.46
CA ASP A 70 -12.45 -30.57 18.38
C ASP A 70 -13.53 -30.29 17.33
N ILE A 71 -14.75 -30.02 17.80
CA ILE A 71 -15.89 -29.67 16.94
C ILE A 71 -15.58 -28.41 16.13
N ARG A 72 -14.99 -27.38 16.76
CA ARG A 72 -14.59 -26.15 16.07
C ARG A 72 -13.56 -26.44 14.96
N ILE A 73 -12.52 -27.20 15.25
CA ILE A 73 -11.46 -27.50 14.28
C ILE A 73 -12.00 -28.35 13.13
N ILE A 74 -12.80 -29.37 13.42
CA ILE A 74 -13.43 -30.22 12.40
C ILE A 74 -14.31 -29.36 11.49
N ASN A 75 -15.12 -28.46 12.05
CA ASN A 75 -15.95 -27.54 11.27
C ASN A 75 -15.10 -26.61 10.38
N MET A 76 -13.99 -26.08 10.90
CA MET A 76 -13.06 -25.25 10.12
C MET A 76 -12.44 -26.04 8.96
N LEU A 77 -12.02 -27.28 9.18
CA LEU A 77 -11.44 -28.14 8.15
C LEU A 77 -12.49 -28.51 7.09
N GLN A 78 -13.72 -28.81 7.51
CA GLN A 78 -14.84 -29.11 6.60
C GLN A 78 -15.20 -27.92 5.72
N ALA A 79 -15.23 -26.70 6.28
CA ALA A 79 -15.47 -25.47 5.52
C ALA A 79 -14.42 -25.24 4.41
N ILE A 80 -13.22 -25.79 4.59
CA ILE A 80 -12.09 -25.66 3.67
C ILE A 80 -12.05 -26.81 2.64
N GLY A 81 -12.94 -27.81 2.78
CA GLY A 81 -13.13 -28.90 1.83
C GLY A 81 -12.66 -30.28 2.30
N TRP A 82 -12.22 -30.43 3.56
CA TRP A 82 -11.87 -31.73 4.12
C TRP A 82 -13.13 -32.55 4.46
N ARG A 83 -13.13 -33.85 4.16
CA ARG A 83 -14.30 -34.73 4.37
C ARG A 83 -14.02 -35.74 5.47
N ALA A 84 -14.84 -35.74 6.51
CA ALA A 84 -14.73 -36.70 7.62
C ALA A 84 -14.96 -38.14 7.13
N GLY A 85 -14.06 -39.05 7.52
CA GLY A 85 -14.07 -40.46 7.13
C GLY A 85 -13.23 -40.78 5.89
N ASP A 86 -13.10 -39.83 4.96
CA ASP A 86 -12.28 -40.00 3.74
C ASP A 86 -10.91 -39.35 3.91
N THR A 87 -10.85 -38.02 3.92
CA THR A 87 -9.60 -37.24 3.97
C THR A 87 -9.28 -36.71 5.37
N LEU A 88 -10.28 -36.65 6.25
CA LEU A 88 -10.15 -36.28 7.66
C LEU A 88 -10.52 -37.47 8.54
N LEU A 89 -9.57 -37.94 9.32
CA LEU A 89 -9.71 -39.09 10.22
C LEU A 89 -9.62 -38.62 11.66
N TYR A 90 -10.72 -38.73 12.40
CA TYR A 90 -10.78 -38.37 13.81
C TYR A 90 -10.42 -39.58 14.68
N GLN A 91 -9.47 -39.41 15.60
CA GLN A 91 -9.10 -40.39 16.62
C GLN A 91 -8.74 -41.80 16.07
N GLN A 92 -8.13 -41.86 14.89
CA GLN A 92 -7.70 -43.13 14.31
C GLN A 92 -6.51 -43.73 15.04
N GLU A 93 -6.61 -45.01 15.37
CA GLU A 93 -5.53 -45.77 16.02
C GLU A 93 -4.59 -46.39 14.98
N TYR A 94 -3.29 -46.14 15.14
CA TYR A 94 -2.23 -46.73 14.30
C TYR A 94 -1.34 -47.63 15.14
N LYS A 95 -1.22 -48.89 14.72
CA LYS A 95 -0.32 -49.87 15.35
C LYS A 95 1.11 -49.69 14.81
N LEU A 96 2.09 -49.71 15.70
CA LEU A 96 3.50 -49.58 15.29
C LEU A 96 3.97 -50.86 14.59
N THR A 97 4.80 -50.69 13.56
CA THR A 97 5.53 -51.80 12.91
C THR A 97 6.59 -52.39 13.84
N THR A 98 7.03 -53.62 13.57
CA THR A 98 8.06 -54.34 14.35
C THR A 98 9.39 -53.60 14.46
N GLU A 99 9.75 -52.76 13.48
CA GLU A 99 10.93 -51.89 13.53
C GLU A 99 10.72 -50.65 14.41
N GLN A 100 9.54 -50.02 14.32
CA GLN A 100 9.18 -48.86 15.15
C GLN A 100 9.03 -49.24 16.63
N GLN A 101 8.57 -50.46 16.93
CA GLN A 101 8.52 -51.00 18.30
C GLN A 101 9.91 -51.19 18.92
N LYS A 102 10.97 -51.38 18.11
CA LYS A 102 12.36 -51.39 18.61
C LYS A 102 12.85 -50.00 19.00
N GLN A 103 12.41 -48.96 18.29
CA GLN A 103 12.75 -47.55 18.61
C GLN A 103 11.90 -46.99 19.77
N PHE A 104 10.65 -47.43 19.92
CA PHE A 104 9.74 -46.98 20.97
C PHE A 104 9.17 -48.19 21.75
N PRO A 105 9.97 -48.83 22.63
CA PRO A 105 9.60 -50.07 23.30
C PRO A 105 8.39 -49.95 24.25
N HIS A 106 8.01 -48.74 24.65
CA HIS A 106 6.90 -48.49 25.58
C HIS A 106 5.58 -48.09 24.89
N ILE A 107 5.53 -47.93 23.56
CA ILE A 107 4.35 -47.46 22.82
C ILE A 107 3.85 -48.57 21.89
N LYS A 108 2.66 -49.12 22.16
CA LYS A 108 2.05 -50.19 21.34
C LYS A 108 1.25 -49.66 20.15
N SER A 109 0.53 -48.57 20.35
CA SER A 109 -0.24 -47.86 19.33
C SER A 109 -0.21 -46.36 19.60
N ILE A 110 -0.44 -45.57 18.55
CA ILE A 110 -0.64 -44.12 18.65
C ILE A 110 -2.04 -43.76 18.20
N LYS A 111 -2.60 -42.72 18.81
CA LYS A 111 -3.93 -42.21 18.52
C LYS A 111 -3.88 -40.68 18.44
N PRO A 112 -3.52 -40.11 17.28
CA PRO A 112 -3.60 -38.66 17.08
C PRO A 112 -5.06 -38.19 17.09
N ASP A 113 -5.29 -36.94 17.49
CA ASP A 113 -6.64 -36.38 17.57
C ASP A 113 -7.28 -36.28 16.18
N ILE A 114 -6.58 -35.67 15.22
CA ILE A 114 -7.02 -35.61 13.81
C ILE A 114 -5.84 -35.92 12.89
N VAL A 115 -6.07 -36.79 11.92
CA VAL A 115 -5.13 -37.07 10.82
C VAL A 115 -5.74 -36.64 9.50
N LEU A 116 -4.97 -35.89 8.72
CA LEU A 116 -5.32 -35.45 7.37
C LEU A 116 -4.53 -36.28 6.36
N GLN A 117 -5.26 -36.96 5.48
CA GLN A 117 -4.68 -37.84 4.47
C GLN A 117 -5.17 -37.50 3.05
N ASP A 118 -4.39 -37.93 2.06
CA ASP A 118 -4.83 -37.94 0.67
C ASP A 118 -5.83 -39.08 0.41
N LEU A 119 -6.55 -39.02 -0.71
CA LEU A 119 -7.40 -40.09 -1.27
C LEU A 119 -6.63 -41.41 -1.48
N ASN A 120 -5.31 -41.35 -1.59
CA ASN A 120 -4.44 -42.53 -1.69
C ASN A 120 -4.09 -43.15 -0.32
N GLY A 121 -4.51 -42.54 0.79
CA GLY A 121 -4.18 -42.96 2.15
C GLY A 121 -2.83 -42.45 2.68
N ASP A 122 -2.12 -41.62 1.92
CA ASP A 122 -0.87 -40.98 2.36
C ASP A 122 -1.18 -39.92 3.42
N VAL A 123 -0.57 -40.04 4.61
CA VAL A 123 -0.73 -39.08 5.70
C VAL A 123 0.01 -37.78 5.37
N LEU A 124 -0.74 -36.68 5.22
CA LEU A 124 -0.19 -35.36 4.89
C LEU A 124 0.06 -34.52 6.13
N ALA A 125 -0.90 -34.50 7.06
CA ALA A 125 -0.80 -33.72 8.28
C ALA A 125 -1.37 -34.41 9.52
N VAL A 126 -0.85 -34.05 10.68
CA VAL A 126 -1.35 -34.50 11.98
C VAL A 126 -1.66 -33.28 12.85
N ILE A 127 -2.82 -33.29 13.49
CA ILE A 127 -3.29 -32.23 14.39
C ILE A 127 -3.48 -32.82 15.78
N GLU A 128 -2.90 -32.16 16.79
CA GLU A 128 -3.17 -32.43 18.21
C GLU A 128 -3.90 -31.23 18.82
N ASN A 129 -5.00 -31.49 19.51
CA ASN A 129 -5.95 -30.48 19.98
C ASN A 129 -6.02 -30.35 21.50
N LYS A 130 -4.92 -30.66 22.20
CA LYS A 130 -4.89 -30.63 23.66
C LYS A 130 -3.65 -29.90 24.19
N LEU A 131 -3.72 -28.57 24.14
CA LEU A 131 -2.69 -27.66 24.67
C LEU A 131 -2.77 -27.44 26.20
N SER A 132 -3.33 -28.38 26.99
CA SER A 132 -3.28 -28.29 28.47
C SER A 132 -1.84 -28.31 29.02
N ASP A 133 -0.88 -28.83 28.24
CA ASP A 133 0.57 -28.72 28.49
C ASP A 133 1.30 -28.62 27.14
N GLU A 134 1.56 -27.40 26.70
CA GLU A 134 2.10 -27.07 25.37
C GLU A 134 3.41 -27.79 25.06
N ARG A 135 4.35 -27.85 26.01
CA ARG A 135 5.66 -28.49 25.81
C ARG A 135 5.52 -29.97 25.49
N LYS A 136 4.61 -30.68 26.17
CA LYS A 136 4.37 -32.12 25.93
C LYS A 136 3.68 -32.36 24.59
N ALA A 137 2.71 -31.54 24.21
CA ALA A 137 2.00 -31.67 22.93
C ALA A 137 2.96 -31.47 21.73
N LEU A 138 3.78 -30.42 21.78
CA LEU A 138 4.78 -30.13 20.73
C LEU A 138 5.85 -31.23 20.64
N GLN A 139 6.31 -31.75 21.78
CA GLN A 139 7.28 -32.85 21.82
C GLN A 139 6.69 -34.15 21.24
N LYS A 140 5.43 -34.47 21.57
CA LYS A 140 4.72 -35.65 21.04
C LYS A 140 4.55 -35.57 19.51
N LEU A 141 4.15 -34.41 18.98
CA LEU A 141 4.06 -34.16 17.54
C LEU A 141 5.41 -34.36 16.84
N ARG A 142 6.48 -33.76 17.36
CA ARG A 142 7.82 -33.79 16.73
C ARG A 142 8.53 -35.13 16.86
N MET A 143 8.46 -35.81 18.01
CA MET A 143 9.24 -37.02 18.26
C MET A 143 8.47 -38.29 17.91
N VAL A 144 7.19 -38.38 18.28
CA VAL A 144 6.43 -39.62 18.20
C VAL A 144 5.69 -39.71 16.87
N TYR A 145 4.82 -38.73 16.58
CA TYR A 145 4.01 -38.78 15.36
C TYR A 145 4.84 -38.57 14.09
N SER A 146 5.81 -37.65 14.12
CA SER A 146 6.72 -37.43 13.00
C SER A 146 7.52 -38.69 12.64
N ALA A 147 8.01 -39.44 13.63
CA ALA A 147 8.78 -40.66 13.40
C ALA A 147 7.92 -41.84 12.88
N ILE A 148 6.68 -41.95 13.39
CA ILE A 148 5.81 -43.10 13.10
C ILE A 148 5.02 -42.90 11.80
N LEU A 149 4.34 -41.77 11.66
CA LEU A 149 3.43 -41.48 10.54
C LEU A 149 4.13 -40.74 9.39
N LYS A 150 5.31 -40.17 9.64
CA LYS A 150 6.08 -39.35 8.69
C LYS A 150 5.23 -38.29 7.95
N PRO A 151 4.31 -37.57 8.63
CA PRO A 151 3.56 -36.48 8.02
C PRO A 151 4.53 -35.38 7.61
N ARG A 152 4.16 -34.60 6.59
CA ARG A 152 4.91 -33.38 6.29
C ARG A 152 4.54 -32.24 7.23
N PHE A 153 3.26 -32.07 7.50
CA PHE A 153 2.73 -30.92 8.23
C PHE A 153 2.26 -31.32 9.63
N LEU A 154 2.58 -30.50 10.62
CA LEU A 154 2.15 -30.69 12.00
C LEU A 154 1.38 -29.45 12.46
N TYR A 155 0.24 -29.67 13.11
CA TYR A 155 -0.57 -28.61 13.71
C TYR A 155 -0.76 -28.90 15.21
N ALA A 156 -0.56 -27.87 16.03
CA ALA A 156 -0.95 -27.88 17.43
C ALA A 156 -2.00 -26.80 17.65
N CYS A 157 -3.15 -27.17 18.20
CA CYS A 157 -4.29 -26.25 18.29
C CYS A 157 -4.75 -26.06 19.74
N SER A 158 -5.17 -24.83 20.05
CA SER A 158 -5.93 -24.47 21.25
C SER A 158 -7.17 -23.68 20.85
N VAL A 159 -7.96 -23.30 21.86
CA VAL A 159 -9.13 -22.43 21.68
C VAL A 159 -8.74 -21.06 21.12
N GLU A 160 -7.53 -20.58 21.40
CA GLU A 160 -7.11 -19.21 21.08
C GLU A 160 -6.15 -19.12 19.88
N ARG A 161 -5.34 -20.16 19.62
CA ARG A 161 -4.32 -20.12 18.57
C ARG A 161 -4.11 -21.45 17.86
N ILE A 162 -3.65 -21.36 16.62
CA ILE A 162 -3.22 -22.50 15.79
C ILE A 162 -1.73 -22.34 15.54
N LEU A 163 -0.96 -23.34 15.93
CA LEU A 163 0.47 -23.45 15.67
C LEU A 163 0.70 -24.44 14.53
N PHE A 164 1.62 -24.11 13.64
CA PHE A 164 1.96 -24.87 12.45
C PHE A 164 3.46 -25.11 12.37
N TYR A 165 3.83 -26.27 11.86
CA TYR A 165 5.21 -26.66 11.61
C TYR A 165 5.30 -27.52 10.34
N ASP A 166 6.29 -27.24 9.49
CA ASP A 166 6.60 -28.04 8.30
C ASP A 166 7.92 -28.80 8.54
N ASN A 167 7.86 -30.12 8.52
CA ASN A 167 9.04 -30.99 8.66
C ASN A 167 10.08 -30.79 7.54
N ALA A 168 9.71 -30.13 6.43
CA ALA A 168 10.62 -29.82 5.34
C ALA A 168 11.48 -28.57 5.59
N TRP A 169 11.18 -27.75 6.62
CA TRP A 169 11.98 -26.57 6.95
C TRP A 169 13.41 -26.96 7.36
N ARG A 170 14.40 -26.15 6.93
CA ARG A 170 15.84 -26.35 7.20
C ARG A 170 16.47 -25.04 7.68
N GLY A 171 17.54 -25.13 8.47
CA GLY A 171 18.26 -23.97 9.03
C GLY A 171 17.90 -23.64 10.49
N LEU A 172 18.33 -22.47 10.96
CA LEU A 172 18.16 -22.01 12.36
C LEU A 172 16.68 -21.93 12.78
N GLU A 173 15.78 -21.63 11.85
CA GLU A 173 14.33 -21.51 12.11
C GLU A 173 13.56 -22.84 11.97
N ALA A 174 14.24 -23.94 11.62
CA ALA A 174 13.62 -25.25 11.36
C ALA A 174 13.10 -25.97 12.62
N GLY A 175 13.15 -25.34 13.80
CA GLY A 175 12.78 -25.94 15.08
C GLY A 175 11.50 -25.40 15.71
N GLU A 176 10.94 -24.31 15.19
CA GLU A 176 9.91 -23.53 15.87
C GLU A 176 8.53 -23.66 15.21
N PHE A 177 7.52 -23.87 16.04
CA PHE A 177 6.13 -23.79 15.61
C PHE A 177 5.73 -22.33 15.44
N ARG A 178 5.09 -22.00 14.32
CA ARG A 178 4.62 -20.64 14.02
C ARG A 178 3.13 -20.54 14.10
N GLN A 179 2.63 -19.40 14.61
CA GLN A 179 1.20 -19.14 14.65
C GLN A 179 0.64 -18.89 13.26
N VAL A 180 -0.50 -19.51 12.94
CA VAL A 180 -1.21 -19.35 11.67
C VAL A 180 -2.67 -18.98 11.89
N THR A 181 -3.24 -18.29 10.91
CA THR A 181 -4.66 -17.86 10.94
C THR A 181 -5.62 -18.93 10.44
N SER A 182 -5.16 -19.88 9.61
CA SER A 182 -6.01 -20.85 8.92
C SER A 182 -5.29 -22.15 8.56
N PHE A 183 -6.06 -23.23 8.37
CA PHE A 183 -5.57 -24.53 7.90
C PHE A 183 -5.39 -24.55 6.38
N MET A 184 -4.47 -25.40 5.91
CA MET A 184 -4.19 -25.57 4.49
C MET A 184 -5.22 -26.49 3.81
N ARG A 185 -5.53 -26.22 2.53
CA ARG A 185 -6.37 -27.10 1.70
C ARG A 185 -5.61 -28.35 1.29
N LEU A 186 -6.33 -29.43 0.97
CA LEU A 186 -5.74 -30.66 0.43
C LEU A 186 -4.88 -30.36 -0.82
N GLU A 187 -5.38 -29.55 -1.74
CA GLU A 187 -4.66 -29.18 -2.96
C GLU A 187 -3.35 -28.42 -2.69
N ASP A 188 -3.38 -27.48 -1.74
CA ASP A 188 -2.21 -26.69 -1.35
C ASP A 188 -1.16 -27.59 -0.65
N MET A 189 -1.59 -28.56 0.18
CA MET A 189 -0.70 -29.53 0.82
C MET A 189 -0.01 -30.43 -0.21
N LYS A 190 -0.77 -30.96 -1.19
CA LYS A 190 -0.23 -31.78 -2.28
C LYS A 190 0.79 -31.02 -3.11
N LEU A 191 0.46 -29.79 -3.48
CA LEU A 191 1.33 -28.91 -4.25
C LEU A 191 2.67 -28.75 -3.54
N LYS A 192 2.65 -28.44 -2.23
CA LYS A 192 3.90 -28.30 -1.47
C LYS A 192 4.69 -29.60 -1.47
N VAL A 193 4.06 -30.76 -1.24
CA VAL A 193 4.72 -32.08 -1.32
C VAL A 193 5.40 -32.30 -2.68
N GLU A 194 4.73 -31.94 -3.77
CA GLU A 194 5.29 -32.00 -5.12
C GLU A 194 6.49 -31.06 -5.31
N GLN A 195 6.39 -29.81 -4.85
CA GLN A 195 7.48 -28.83 -4.87
C GLN A 195 8.73 -29.37 -4.15
N GLN A 196 8.56 -30.00 -2.98
CA GLN A 196 9.69 -30.59 -2.25
C GLN A 196 10.33 -31.76 -3.00
N ARG A 197 9.53 -32.61 -3.65
CA ARG A 197 10.07 -33.69 -4.51
C ARG A 197 10.90 -33.11 -5.65
N LYS A 198 10.46 -32.00 -6.25
CA LYS A 198 11.22 -31.29 -7.30
C LYS A 198 12.53 -30.70 -6.76
N ILE A 199 12.53 -30.10 -5.57
CA ILE A 199 13.75 -29.61 -4.90
C ILE A 199 14.75 -30.76 -4.70
N ILE A 200 14.29 -31.91 -4.19
CA ILE A 200 15.14 -33.09 -3.96
C ILE A 200 15.68 -33.67 -5.27
N SER A 201 14.91 -33.64 -6.36
CA SER A 201 15.36 -34.13 -7.66
C SER A 201 16.54 -33.34 -8.25
N ASN A 202 16.84 -32.17 -7.68
CA ASN A 202 17.96 -31.28 -8.01
C ASN A 202 18.28 -31.17 -9.51
N ARG A 203 17.24 -30.97 -10.33
CA ARG A 203 17.41 -30.71 -11.75
C ARG A 203 18.26 -29.45 -11.95
N GLU A 204 19.09 -29.48 -12.99
CA GLU A 204 19.85 -28.31 -13.44
C GLU A 204 18.87 -27.23 -13.91
N ILE A 205 19.14 -25.99 -13.53
CA ILE A 205 18.23 -24.86 -13.74
C ILE A 205 18.79 -23.97 -14.83
N THR A 206 18.13 -23.99 -15.98
CA THR A 206 18.35 -23.06 -17.07
C THR A 206 17.61 -21.76 -16.80
N ILE A 207 18.36 -20.66 -16.76
CA ILE A 207 17.83 -19.31 -16.61
C ILE A 207 17.57 -18.72 -17.99
N ASP A 208 16.47 -18.00 -18.16
CA ASP A 208 16.18 -17.29 -19.39
C ASP A 208 17.08 -16.06 -19.56
N THR A 209 18.10 -16.21 -20.40
CA THR A 209 19.10 -15.17 -20.69
C THR A 209 18.53 -13.97 -21.45
N THR A 210 17.34 -14.10 -22.06
CA THR A 210 16.68 -12.97 -22.74
C THR A 210 16.15 -11.92 -21.75
N ILE A 211 15.86 -12.32 -20.51
CA ILE A 211 15.33 -11.45 -19.47
C ILE A 211 16.46 -10.91 -18.59
N ALA A 212 17.36 -11.78 -18.15
CA ALA A 212 18.48 -11.43 -17.28
C ALA A 212 19.73 -12.21 -17.67
N GLY A 213 20.89 -11.56 -17.61
CA GLY A 213 22.18 -12.22 -17.81
C GLY A 213 22.70 -12.32 -19.25
N GLY A 214 21.84 -12.18 -20.26
CA GLY A 214 22.25 -12.20 -21.66
C GLY A 214 23.09 -10.99 -22.07
N TYR A 215 23.55 -11.04 -23.33
CA TYR A 215 24.37 -9.99 -23.94
C TYR A 215 23.63 -8.67 -23.99
N ASP A 216 24.20 -7.66 -23.34
CA ASP A 216 23.68 -6.31 -23.41
C ASP A 216 24.41 -5.52 -24.50
N PRO A 217 23.77 -5.21 -25.65
CA PRO A 217 24.39 -4.44 -26.71
C PRO A 217 24.75 -3.01 -26.29
N THR A 218 24.15 -2.48 -25.22
CA THR A 218 24.50 -1.16 -24.67
C THR A 218 25.76 -1.17 -23.82
N VAL A 219 26.15 -2.31 -23.27
CA VAL A 219 27.40 -2.43 -22.49
C VAL A 219 28.47 -3.18 -23.29
N GLY A 220 28.07 -3.93 -24.31
CA GLY A 220 28.94 -4.81 -25.09
C GLY A 220 29.39 -6.05 -24.31
N LYS A 221 28.65 -6.45 -23.27
CA LYS A 221 29.01 -7.54 -22.35
C LYS A 221 27.77 -8.28 -21.85
N ASP A 222 27.97 -9.54 -21.45
CA ASP A 222 26.97 -10.32 -20.74
C ASP A 222 26.84 -9.85 -19.29
N ARG A 223 25.61 -9.72 -18.81
CA ARG A 223 25.32 -9.30 -17.43
C ARG A 223 25.43 -10.48 -16.46
N TYR A 224 26.58 -11.15 -16.45
CA TYR A 224 26.81 -12.42 -15.74
C TYR A 224 26.44 -12.36 -14.24
N TYR A 225 26.60 -11.21 -13.60
CA TYR A 225 26.25 -11.01 -12.19
C TYR A 225 24.75 -11.24 -11.90
N GLN A 226 23.87 -11.03 -12.89
CA GLN A 226 22.45 -11.34 -12.74
C GLN A 226 22.22 -12.85 -12.69
N LEU A 227 22.93 -13.63 -13.50
CA LEU A 227 22.88 -15.10 -13.47
C LEU A 227 23.45 -15.65 -12.17
N GLN A 228 24.61 -15.13 -11.73
CA GLN A 228 25.22 -15.52 -10.46
C GLN A 228 24.28 -15.23 -9.28
N CYS A 229 23.62 -14.07 -9.28
CA CYS A 229 22.62 -13.71 -8.27
C CYS A 229 21.46 -14.72 -8.26
N ILE A 230 20.88 -15.02 -9.42
CA ILE A 230 19.75 -15.96 -9.52
C ILE A 230 20.17 -17.37 -9.08
N HIS A 231 21.32 -17.88 -9.52
CA HIS A 231 21.83 -19.18 -9.08
C HIS A 231 22.01 -19.24 -7.56
N THR A 232 22.66 -18.22 -6.99
CA THR A 232 22.87 -18.14 -5.53
C THR A 232 21.54 -18.15 -4.76
N LEU A 233 20.55 -17.39 -5.21
CA LEU A 233 19.23 -17.35 -4.58
C LEU A 233 18.47 -18.66 -4.71
N VAL A 234 18.56 -19.32 -5.86
CA VAL A 234 17.90 -20.59 -6.10
C VAL A 234 18.55 -21.71 -5.28
N ASP A 235 19.87 -21.72 -5.15
CA ASP A 235 20.60 -22.68 -4.33
C ASP A 235 20.28 -22.47 -2.84
N ASN A 236 20.24 -21.21 -2.38
CA ASN A 236 19.80 -20.87 -1.02
C ASN A 236 18.35 -21.26 -0.77
N TYR A 237 17.46 -21.06 -1.75
CA TYR A 237 16.07 -21.51 -1.69
C TYR A 237 15.97 -23.04 -1.56
N LYS A 238 16.70 -23.80 -2.41
CA LYS A 238 16.78 -25.26 -2.35
C LYS A 238 17.38 -25.77 -1.03
N ALA A 239 18.33 -25.04 -0.45
CA ALA A 239 18.91 -25.32 0.86
C ALA A 239 17.91 -25.09 2.01
N GLY A 240 16.80 -24.40 1.75
CA GLY A 240 15.74 -24.13 2.72
C GLY A 240 15.90 -22.82 3.49
N LYS A 241 16.80 -21.92 3.05
CA LYS A 241 17.01 -20.60 3.67
C LYS A 241 15.74 -19.76 3.56
N GLN A 242 15.24 -19.26 4.69
CA GLN A 242 13.96 -18.54 4.76
C GLN A 242 14.08 -17.03 4.50
N LYS A 243 15.25 -16.44 4.78
CA LYS A 243 15.47 -15.00 4.65
C LYS A 243 16.74 -14.78 3.85
N MET A 244 16.67 -13.95 2.81
CA MET A 244 17.78 -13.68 1.91
C MET A 244 17.83 -12.20 1.53
N LEU A 245 19.04 -11.65 1.34
CA LEU A 245 19.26 -10.25 0.97
C LEU A 245 20.17 -10.12 -0.25
N VAL A 246 19.73 -9.32 -1.23
CA VAL A 246 20.49 -8.97 -2.42
C VAL A 246 20.83 -7.47 -2.37
N HIS A 247 22.13 -7.18 -2.32
CA HIS A 247 22.64 -5.82 -2.46
C HIS A 247 23.07 -5.60 -3.91
N MET A 248 22.27 -4.85 -4.66
CA MET A 248 22.55 -4.47 -6.06
C MET A 248 22.36 -2.97 -6.28
N ALA A 249 23.39 -2.31 -6.78
CA ALA A 249 23.33 -0.88 -7.13
C ALA A 249 22.17 -0.56 -8.10
N THR A 250 21.71 0.69 -8.05
CA THR A 250 20.75 1.23 -9.01
C THR A 250 21.35 1.21 -10.42
N GLY A 251 20.55 0.89 -11.43
CA GLY A 251 21.02 0.76 -12.82
C GLY A 251 21.40 -0.66 -13.25
N LEU A 252 21.73 -1.56 -12.33
CA LEU A 252 22.15 -2.95 -12.64
C LEU A 252 21.00 -3.90 -13.01
N GLY A 253 19.75 -3.43 -13.02
CA GLY A 253 18.59 -4.20 -13.45
C GLY A 253 17.95 -5.09 -12.38
N LYS A 254 17.87 -4.63 -11.11
CA LYS A 254 17.20 -5.35 -10.00
C LYS A 254 15.84 -5.95 -10.39
N THR A 255 14.95 -5.15 -10.98
CA THR A 255 13.62 -5.60 -11.40
C THR A 255 13.68 -6.73 -12.44
N ARG A 256 14.62 -6.67 -13.40
CA ARG A 256 14.81 -7.75 -14.40
C ARG A 256 15.34 -9.03 -13.74
N THR A 257 16.31 -8.91 -12.84
CA THR A 257 16.80 -10.05 -12.06
C THR A 257 15.68 -10.69 -11.24
N ALA A 258 14.79 -9.90 -10.62
CA ALA A 258 13.63 -10.39 -9.88
C ALA A 258 12.65 -11.14 -10.80
N VAL A 259 12.32 -10.58 -11.96
CA VAL A 259 11.41 -11.23 -12.93
C VAL A 259 11.99 -12.54 -13.44
N ALA A 260 13.29 -12.59 -13.78
CA ALA A 260 13.96 -13.80 -14.22
C ALA A 260 14.02 -14.87 -13.12
N LEU A 261 14.28 -14.48 -11.87
CA LEU A 261 14.21 -15.38 -10.71
C LEU A 261 12.80 -15.98 -10.57
N VAL A 262 11.76 -15.14 -10.62
CA VAL A 262 10.36 -15.58 -10.50
C VAL A 262 9.97 -16.52 -11.63
N LYS A 263 10.32 -16.19 -12.88
CA LYS A 263 10.10 -17.06 -14.04
C LYS A 263 10.76 -18.41 -13.82
N THR A 264 11.99 -18.42 -13.37
CA THR A 264 12.77 -19.64 -13.11
C THR A 264 12.08 -20.50 -12.06
N LEU A 265 11.74 -19.93 -10.90
CA LEU A 265 11.08 -20.68 -9.82
C LEU A 265 9.69 -21.21 -10.23
N LEU A 266 8.92 -20.44 -11.00
CA LEU A 266 7.59 -20.85 -11.51
C LEU A 266 7.70 -21.94 -12.59
N SER A 267 8.63 -21.80 -13.54
CA SER A 267 8.80 -22.75 -14.67
C SER A 267 9.26 -24.13 -14.20
N TYR A 268 10.12 -24.17 -13.18
CA TYR A 268 10.53 -25.43 -12.56
C TYR A 268 9.53 -25.94 -11.51
N GLY A 269 8.40 -25.23 -11.32
CA GLY A 269 7.34 -25.60 -10.39
C GLY A 269 7.80 -25.66 -8.94
N LEU A 270 8.80 -24.84 -8.57
CA LEU A 270 9.30 -24.69 -7.21
C LEU A 270 8.39 -23.77 -6.38
N VAL A 271 7.77 -22.79 -7.03
CA VAL A 271 6.77 -21.89 -6.44
C VAL A 271 5.51 -21.87 -7.31
N LYS A 272 4.35 -21.55 -6.75
CA LYS A 272 3.10 -21.34 -7.49
C LYS A 272 2.59 -19.91 -7.36
N ARG A 273 2.70 -19.33 -6.17
CA ARG A 273 2.19 -17.98 -5.86
C ARG A 273 3.30 -17.10 -5.30
N VAL A 274 3.57 -15.99 -5.97
CA VAL A 274 4.61 -15.03 -5.61
C VAL A 274 4.00 -13.68 -5.26
N LEU A 275 4.42 -13.11 -4.14
CA LEU A 275 4.09 -11.75 -3.73
C LEU A 275 5.28 -10.83 -4.01
N PHE A 276 5.11 -9.87 -4.90
CA PHE A 276 6.08 -8.83 -5.20
C PHE A 276 5.67 -7.52 -4.55
N VAL A 277 6.39 -7.11 -3.52
CA VAL A 277 6.10 -5.94 -2.69
C VAL A 277 6.98 -4.77 -3.11
N VAL A 278 6.35 -3.62 -3.30
CA VAL A 278 7.01 -2.36 -3.65
C VAL A 278 6.62 -1.22 -2.71
N ASP A 279 7.47 -0.20 -2.63
CA ASP A 279 7.26 0.98 -1.77
C ASP A 279 6.23 1.97 -2.35
N ARG A 280 6.14 2.10 -3.69
CA ARG A 280 5.35 3.15 -4.35
C ARG A 280 4.51 2.63 -5.51
N ARG A 281 3.36 3.27 -5.74
CA ARG A 281 2.46 2.96 -6.87
C ARG A 281 3.16 2.99 -8.24
N MET A 282 4.03 3.97 -8.48
CA MET A 282 4.79 4.06 -9.73
C MET A 282 5.69 2.83 -9.97
N LEU A 283 6.31 2.30 -8.91
CA LEU A 283 7.12 1.09 -8.99
C LEU A 283 6.24 -0.15 -9.24
N ALA A 284 5.03 -0.18 -8.68
CA ALA A 284 4.07 -1.26 -8.93
C ALA A 284 3.67 -1.29 -10.41
N LYS A 285 3.29 -0.13 -10.97
CA LYS A 285 2.96 0.04 -12.38
C LYS A 285 4.13 -0.39 -13.27
N GLN A 286 5.35 0.07 -12.98
CA GLN A 286 6.55 -0.33 -13.73
C GLN A 286 6.82 -1.84 -13.65
N ALA A 287 6.69 -2.44 -12.47
CA ALA A 287 6.91 -3.87 -12.26
C ALA A 287 5.91 -4.71 -13.07
N VAL A 288 4.64 -4.31 -13.14
CA VAL A 288 3.63 -4.99 -13.95
C VAL A 288 3.85 -4.75 -15.45
N ASP A 289 3.93 -3.48 -15.87
CA ASP A 289 3.89 -3.09 -17.29
C ASP A 289 5.19 -3.39 -18.03
N LYS A 290 6.36 -3.16 -17.39
CA LYS A 290 7.68 -3.32 -18.01
C LYS A 290 8.44 -4.56 -17.52
N GLY A 291 8.08 -5.09 -16.35
CA GLY A 291 8.74 -6.24 -15.72
C GLY A 291 8.04 -7.55 -16.02
N PHE A 292 6.97 -7.84 -15.29
CA PHE A 292 6.24 -9.11 -15.34
C PHE A 292 5.45 -9.31 -16.64
N SER A 293 5.20 -8.24 -17.41
CA SER A 293 4.68 -8.34 -18.78
C SER A 293 5.55 -9.21 -19.70
N LEU A 294 6.85 -9.35 -19.43
CA LEU A 294 7.77 -10.22 -20.18
C LEU A 294 7.45 -11.71 -20.01
N ILE A 295 6.78 -12.08 -18.92
CA ILE A 295 6.48 -13.48 -18.57
C ILE A 295 4.97 -13.75 -18.45
N SER A 296 4.15 -12.74 -18.72
CA SER A 296 2.70 -12.77 -18.58
C SER A 296 2.00 -13.82 -19.47
N LYS A 297 2.64 -14.21 -20.58
CA LYS A 297 2.15 -15.27 -21.48
C LYS A 297 2.08 -16.63 -20.79
N ASP A 298 3.08 -16.91 -19.95
CA ASP A 298 3.19 -18.19 -19.24
C ASP A 298 2.63 -18.08 -17.82
N PHE A 299 2.83 -16.92 -17.17
CA PHE A 299 2.47 -16.69 -15.77
C PHE A 299 1.77 -15.34 -15.61
N PRO A 300 0.44 -15.32 -15.37
CA PRO A 300 -0.29 -14.07 -15.23
C PRO A 300 0.19 -13.29 -14.00
N SER A 301 0.25 -11.97 -14.16
CA SER A 301 0.59 -11.01 -13.09
C SER A 301 -0.48 -9.95 -12.94
N THR A 302 -0.78 -9.54 -11.72
CA THR A 302 -1.78 -8.49 -11.46
C THR A 302 -1.36 -7.58 -10.32
N TRP A 303 -1.69 -6.29 -10.45
CA TRP A 303 -1.57 -5.34 -9.35
C TRP A 303 -2.75 -5.47 -8.38
N ILE A 304 -2.46 -5.82 -7.13
CA ILE A 304 -3.43 -5.94 -6.05
C ILE A 304 -3.71 -4.60 -5.38
N THR A 305 -4.99 -4.30 -5.22
CA THR A 305 -5.58 -3.19 -4.46
C THR A 305 -6.45 -3.75 -3.33
N THR A 306 -6.95 -2.88 -2.44
CA THR A 306 -7.80 -3.30 -1.31
C THR A 306 -9.10 -4.00 -1.72
N SER A 307 -9.62 -3.73 -2.93
CA SER A 307 -10.91 -4.25 -3.40
C SER A 307 -10.80 -5.48 -4.32
N ASN A 308 -9.65 -5.71 -4.96
CA ASN A 308 -9.55 -6.66 -6.08
C ASN A 308 -8.91 -8.02 -5.73
N PHE A 309 -8.39 -8.20 -4.51
CA PHE A 309 -7.66 -9.39 -4.10
C PHE A 309 -8.49 -10.68 -4.24
N LYS A 310 -9.77 -10.65 -3.84
CA LYS A 310 -10.66 -11.82 -3.88
C LYS A 310 -10.86 -12.36 -5.30
N THR A 311 -11.00 -11.46 -6.28
CA THR A 311 -11.21 -11.80 -7.69
C THR A 311 -9.95 -12.42 -8.31
N HIS A 312 -8.78 -11.91 -7.95
CA HIS A 312 -7.50 -12.30 -8.56
C HIS A 312 -6.73 -13.37 -7.77
N LYS A 313 -7.38 -14.05 -6.83
CA LYS A 313 -6.73 -15.07 -5.96
C LYS A 313 -6.03 -16.21 -6.72
N HIS A 314 -6.44 -16.47 -7.96
CA HIS A 314 -5.92 -17.55 -8.80
C HIS A 314 -4.67 -17.16 -9.61
N VAL A 315 -4.29 -15.88 -9.60
CA VAL A 315 -3.14 -15.36 -10.35
C VAL A 315 -1.83 -15.80 -9.67
N SER A 316 -0.80 -16.12 -10.49
CA SER A 316 0.49 -16.60 -9.99
C SER A 316 1.34 -15.51 -9.35
N ILE A 317 1.28 -14.29 -9.88
CA ILE A 317 2.11 -13.17 -9.44
C ILE A 317 1.25 -12.00 -8.98
N HIS A 318 1.37 -11.63 -7.71
CA HIS A 318 0.70 -10.48 -7.13
C HIS A 318 1.70 -9.36 -6.89
N VAL A 319 1.52 -8.23 -7.58
CA VAL A 319 2.29 -7.01 -7.31
C VAL A 319 1.48 -6.15 -6.34
N VAL A 320 2.07 -5.71 -5.23
CA VAL A 320 1.36 -4.93 -4.21
C VAL A 320 2.23 -3.80 -3.66
N VAL A 321 1.61 -2.67 -3.36
CA VAL A 321 2.25 -1.59 -2.61
C VAL A 321 2.19 -1.92 -1.12
N ILE A 322 3.28 -1.72 -0.38
CA ILE A 322 3.38 -2.09 1.04
C ILE A 322 2.22 -1.52 1.89
N ASP A 323 1.81 -0.27 1.65
CA ASP A 323 0.71 0.37 2.38
C ASP A 323 -0.64 -0.34 2.11
N THR A 324 -0.83 -0.86 0.90
CA THR A 324 -2.01 -1.66 0.55
C THR A 324 -1.94 -3.03 1.20
N LEU A 325 -0.76 -3.65 1.24
CA LEU A 325 -0.54 -4.94 1.89
C LEU A 325 -0.86 -4.87 3.39
N GLU A 326 -0.48 -3.78 4.07
CA GLU A 326 -0.78 -3.52 5.48
C GLU A 326 -2.28 -3.52 5.79
N MET A 327 -3.13 -3.17 4.82
CA MET A 327 -4.58 -3.17 5.00
C MET A 327 -5.23 -4.54 4.75
N ILE A 328 -4.61 -5.39 3.91
CA ILE A 328 -5.25 -6.65 3.45
C ILE A 328 -4.60 -7.92 3.99
N TYR A 329 -3.39 -7.87 4.55
CA TYR A 329 -2.62 -9.09 4.87
C TYR A 329 -3.37 -10.04 5.81
N SER A 330 -4.15 -9.53 6.76
CA SER A 330 -4.95 -10.31 7.71
C SER A 330 -6.04 -11.16 7.05
N ASP A 331 -6.54 -10.74 5.88
CA ASP A 331 -7.55 -11.48 5.12
C ASP A 331 -6.92 -12.59 4.25
N ILE A 332 -5.60 -12.58 4.10
CA ILE A 332 -4.86 -13.56 3.31
C ILE A 332 -4.42 -14.70 4.23
N PRO A 333 -4.54 -15.98 3.84
CA PRO A 333 -3.99 -17.08 4.62
C PRO A 333 -2.45 -17.01 4.75
N SER A 334 -1.92 -17.31 5.93
CA SER A 334 -0.47 -17.32 6.20
C SER A 334 0.34 -18.22 5.24
N THR A 335 -0.27 -19.29 4.73
CA THR A 335 0.36 -20.27 3.83
C THR A 335 0.05 -20.04 2.34
N PHE A 336 -0.57 -18.90 2.01
CA PHE A 336 -1.03 -18.61 0.66
C PHE A 336 0.14 -18.41 -0.31
N TYR A 337 1.13 -17.59 0.03
CA TYR A 337 2.29 -17.35 -0.85
C TYR A 337 3.39 -18.39 -0.63
N ASP A 338 4.13 -18.70 -1.69
CA ASP A 338 5.31 -19.57 -1.66
C ASP A 338 6.63 -18.78 -1.67
N LEU A 339 6.58 -17.50 -2.05
CA LEU A 339 7.73 -16.60 -2.08
C LEU A 339 7.27 -15.14 -1.92
N ILE A 340 8.01 -14.38 -1.12
CA ILE A 340 7.91 -12.92 -1.04
C ILE A 340 9.18 -12.29 -1.59
N LEU A 341 9.01 -11.37 -2.53
CA LEU A 341 10.08 -10.51 -3.05
C LEU A 341 9.77 -9.06 -2.65
N VAL A 342 10.72 -8.40 -2.01
CA VAL A 342 10.58 -7.00 -1.56
C VAL A 342 11.60 -6.13 -2.29
N ASP A 343 11.13 -5.25 -3.16
CA ASP A 343 11.99 -4.26 -3.83
C ASP A 343 12.18 -3.02 -2.94
N GLU A 344 13.38 -2.44 -3.01
CA GLU A 344 13.85 -1.37 -2.12
C GLU A 344 13.56 -1.64 -0.63
N CYS A 345 13.89 -2.86 -0.18
CA CYS A 345 13.50 -3.38 1.14
C CYS A 345 13.94 -2.49 2.31
N HIS A 346 14.99 -1.68 2.15
CA HIS A 346 15.46 -0.71 3.15
C HIS A 346 14.41 0.37 3.51
N ARG A 347 13.38 0.59 2.68
CA ARG A 347 12.28 1.54 2.94
C ARG A 347 11.08 0.92 3.63
N SER A 348 10.88 -0.39 3.47
CA SER A 348 9.75 -1.14 4.02
C SER A 348 9.94 -1.52 5.49
N ILE A 349 10.96 -0.96 6.14
CA ILE A 349 11.44 -1.33 7.46
C ILE A 349 10.85 -0.40 8.53
N ASN A 350 9.84 -0.89 9.23
CA ASN A 350 9.28 -0.36 10.48
C ASN A 350 8.71 -1.54 11.30
N VAL A 351 8.57 -1.38 12.61
CA VAL A 351 8.02 -2.42 13.51
C VAL A 351 6.63 -2.90 13.11
N SER A 352 5.76 -2.03 12.59
CA SER A 352 4.45 -2.46 12.08
C SER A 352 4.53 -3.34 10.82
N ARG A 353 5.56 -3.14 10.00
CA ARG A 353 5.73 -3.81 8.71
C ARG A 353 6.42 -5.16 8.82
N SER A 354 7.21 -5.42 9.87
CA SER A 354 7.75 -6.76 10.12
C SER A 354 6.64 -7.78 10.39
N LEU A 355 5.62 -7.39 11.15
CA LEU A 355 4.44 -8.23 11.44
C LEU A 355 3.74 -8.73 10.16
N ILE A 356 3.70 -7.90 9.12
CA ILE A 356 3.13 -8.25 7.82
C ILE A 356 3.94 -9.39 7.17
N PHE A 357 5.28 -9.30 7.22
CA PHE A 357 6.14 -10.32 6.64
C PHE A 357 6.15 -11.60 7.48
N ASP A 358 6.06 -11.49 8.80
CA ASP A 358 6.06 -12.64 9.71
C ASP A 358 4.73 -13.41 9.68
N HIS A 359 3.64 -12.74 9.27
CA HIS A 359 2.35 -13.38 9.01
C HIS A 359 2.42 -14.43 7.87
N PHE A 360 3.28 -14.24 6.87
CA PHE A 360 3.40 -15.18 5.74
C PHE A 360 4.50 -16.22 5.97
N LEU A 361 4.12 -17.49 5.90
CA LEU A 361 5.01 -18.63 6.11
C LEU A 361 5.71 -19.06 4.81
N CYS A 362 6.55 -18.19 4.28
CA CYS A 362 7.33 -18.49 3.07
C CYS A 362 8.68 -17.76 3.04
N PRO A 363 9.63 -18.24 2.23
CA PRO A 363 10.89 -17.55 2.05
C PRO A 363 10.71 -16.10 1.56
N ARG A 364 11.51 -15.19 2.11
CA ARG A 364 11.54 -13.77 1.74
C ARG A 364 12.89 -13.35 1.20
N ILE A 365 12.86 -12.66 0.07
CA ILE A 365 14.05 -12.12 -0.62
C ILE A 365 13.92 -10.60 -0.69
N GLY A 366 14.83 -9.90 -0.02
CA GLY A 366 14.94 -8.44 -0.09
C GLY A 366 15.92 -8.03 -1.17
N MET A 367 15.55 -7.05 -2.00
CA MET A 367 16.46 -6.44 -2.96
C MET A 367 16.62 -4.95 -2.62
N THR A 368 17.85 -4.47 -2.56
CA THR A 368 18.13 -3.06 -2.23
C THR A 368 19.43 -2.58 -2.85
N ALA A 369 19.48 -1.30 -3.21
CA ALA A 369 20.76 -0.62 -3.53
C ALA A 369 21.44 -0.03 -2.29
N THR A 370 20.70 0.15 -1.21
CA THR A 370 21.15 0.93 -0.06
C THR A 370 20.68 0.23 1.22
N PRO A 371 21.30 -0.90 1.61
CA PRO A 371 20.97 -1.55 2.88
C PRO A 371 21.19 -0.55 4.03
N ARG A 372 20.33 -0.60 5.04
CA ARG A 372 20.39 0.27 6.23
C ARG A 372 20.86 -0.50 7.44
N ILE A 373 21.78 0.08 8.21
CA ILE A 373 22.23 -0.42 9.50
C ILE A 373 21.56 0.42 10.60
N ALA A 374 20.96 -0.22 11.59
CA ALA A 374 20.34 0.48 12.71
C ALA A 374 21.34 0.62 13.86
N ILE A 375 21.56 1.85 14.35
CA ILE A 375 22.44 2.12 15.49
C ILE A 375 21.62 2.80 16.58
N ALA A 376 21.74 2.34 17.82
CA ALA A 376 21.13 3.02 18.96
C ALA A 376 21.78 4.39 19.15
N LYS A 377 20.99 5.42 19.49
CA LYS A 377 21.57 6.72 19.85
C LYS A 377 22.45 6.55 21.10
N GLU A 378 23.66 7.13 21.08
CA GLU A 378 24.55 7.16 22.24
C GLU A 378 23.81 7.63 23.51
N GLY A 379 23.88 6.81 24.56
CA GLY A 379 23.18 7.04 25.83
C GLY A 379 21.70 6.62 25.87
N SER A 380 21.21 5.83 24.90
CA SER A 380 19.85 5.26 24.95
C SER A 380 19.83 3.75 24.78
N GLU A 381 19.09 3.06 25.65
CA GLU A 381 18.81 1.63 25.53
C GLU A 381 17.61 1.44 24.59
N VAL A 382 17.85 0.78 23.46
CA VAL A 382 16.81 0.36 22.51
C VAL A 382 16.83 -1.16 22.51
N PRO A 383 15.68 -1.86 22.62
CA PRO A 383 15.63 -3.32 22.54
C PRO A 383 16.32 -3.83 21.27
N GLU A 384 17.10 -4.91 21.38
CA GLU A 384 17.78 -5.49 20.22
C GLU A 384 16.80 -5.95 19.13
N GLU A 385 15.60 -6.38 19.51
CA GLU A 385 14.52 -6.74 18.58
C GLU A 385 14.12 -5.54 17.70
N ASP A 386 13.91 -4.37 18.30
CA ASP A 386 13.56 -3.14 17.57
C ASP A 386 14.70 -2.67 16.64
N LEU A 387 15.95 -2.81 17.09
CA LEU A 387 17.13 -2.54 16.25
C LEU A 387 17.22 -3.53 15.08
N SER A 388 16.95 -4.82 15.33
CA SER A 388 16.98 -5.87 14.31
C SER A 388 15.93 -5.70 13.23
N ILE A 389 14.76 -5.15 13.59
CA ILE A 389 13.71 -4.85 12.63
C ILE A 389 14.14 -3.68 11.74
N ILE A 390 14.80 -2.67 12.31
CA ILE A 390 15.21 -1.44 11.59
C ILE A 390 16.44 -1.69 10.69
N ASP A 391 17.22 -2.71 11.02
CA ASP A 391 18.38 -3.15 10.26
C ASP A 391 17.97 -4.06 9.08
N THR A 392 18.38 -3.67 7.87
CA THR A 392 18.06 -4.42 6.65
C THR A 392 18.73 -5.80 6.62
N TYR A 393 19.95 -5.91 7.15
CA TYR A 393 20.68 -7.18 7.20
C TYR A 393 20.03 -8.13 8.19
N ARG A 394 19.75 -7.66 9.42
CA ARG A 394 19.12 -8.51 10.44
C ARG A 394 17.70 -8.95 10.06
N LEU A 395 16.90 -8.06 9.47
CA LEU A 395 15.55 -8.40 8.99
C LEU A 395 15.57 -9.55 7.96
N PHE A 396 16.57 -9.60 7.10
CA PHE A 396 16.73 -10.63 6.07
C PHE A 396 17.69 -11.75 6.45
N GLY A 397 17.99 -11.92 7.75
CA GLY A 397 18.72 -13.08 8.27
C GLY A 397 20.22 -13.06 7.97
N CYS A 398 20.78 -11.89 7.69
CA CYS A 398 22.22 -11.66 7.52
C CYS A 398 22.82 -11.22 8.87
N GLU A 399 22.99 -12.15 9.81
CA GLU A 399 23.59 -11.87 11.13
C GLU A 399 25.06 -11.43 11.04
N THR A 400 25.76 -11.85 9.99
CA THR A 400 27.16 -11.47 9.70
C THR A 400 27.31 -10.05 9.14
N GLY A 401 26.21 -9.34 8.84
CA GLY A 401 26.23 -8.04 8.18
C GLY A 401 26.56 -8.09 6.68
N GLU A 402 26.67 -9.29 6.10
CA GLU A 402 26.92 -9.48 4.66
C GLU A 402 25.66 -9.99 3.95
N PRO A 403 25.30 -9.43 2.78
CA PRO A 403 24.17 -9.90 2.00
C PRO A 403 24.51 -11.24 1.31
N ASP A 404 23.50 -12.05 0.97
CA ASP A 404 23.69 -13.30 0.21
C ASP A 404 24.36 -13.08 -1.15
N PHE A 405 24.09 -11.93 -1.76
CA PHE A 405 24.74 -11.51 -3.00
C PHE A 405 25.00 -10.01 -2.97
N LYS A 406 26.22 -9.61 -3.32
CA LYS A 406 26.65 -8.21 -3.38
C LYS A 406 27.22 -7.86 -4.76
N PHE A 407 26.64 -6.84 -5.37
CA PHE A 407 27.19 -6.16 -6.54
C PHE A 407 26.90 -4.66 -6.43
N ASP A 408 27.85 -3.94 -5.84
CA ASP A 408 27.73 -2.53 -5.50
C ASP A 408 28.12 -1.60 -6.65
N MET A 409 28.05 -0.29 -6.39
CA MET A 409 28.32 0.74 -7.40
C MET A 409 29.80 0.74 -7.82
N ASP A 410 30.72 0.57 -6.87
CA ASP A 410 32.16 0.54 -7.15
C ASP A 410 32.52 -0.61 -8.10
N ARG A 411 32.09 -1.84 -7.77
CA ARG A 411 32.30 -2.99 -8.65
C ARG A 411 31.63 -2.81 -10.02
N GLY A 412 30.41 -2.24 -10.05
CA GLY A 412 29.70 -1.97 -11.30
C GLY A 412 30.40 -0.95 -12.20
N ILE A 413 31.04 0.07 -11.63
CA ILE A 413 31.85 1.04 -12.38
C ILE A 413 33.16 0.40 -12.85
N GLN A 414 33.85 -0.33 -11.98
CA GLN A 414 35.14 -1.00 -12.31
C GLN A 414 35.00 -2.01 -13.44
N GLU A 415 33.94 -2.82 -13.42
CA GLU A 415 33.69 -3.82 -14.46
C GLU A 415 33.04 -3.23 -15.73
N GLY A 416 32.67 -1.94 -15.70
CA GLY A 416 32.13 -1.20 -16.84
C GLY A 416 30.66 -1.45 -17.13
N PHE A 417 29.87 -1.88 -16.14
CA PHE A 417 28.40 -1.98 -16.24
C PHE A 417 27.69 -0.67 -15.89
N LEU A 418 28.36 0.20 -15.12
CA LEU A 418 27.88 1.53 -14.74
C LEU A 418 28.82 2.62 -15.27
N ALA A 419 28.25 3.78 -15.57
CA ALA A 419 28.99 4.94 -16.01
C ALA A 419 29.80 5.54 -14.84
N PRO A 420 31.13 5.71 -14.98
CA PRO A 420 31.93 6.47 -14.01
C PRO A 420 31.48 7.93 -13.97
N TYR A 421 31.73 8.59 -12.84
CA TYR A 421 31.46 10.02 -12.68
C TYR A 421 32.60 10.79 -12.07
N LYS A 422 32.54 12.12 -12.31
CA LYS A 422 33.45 13.08 -11.71
C LYS A 422 32.65 14.11 -10.91
N PRO A 423 32.82 14.18 -9.58
CA PRO A 423 32.27 15.27 -8.79
C PRO A 423 33.06 16.56 -9.05
N ILE A 424 32.33 17.64 -9.33
CA ILE A 424 32.84 19.01 -9.45
C ILE A 424 32.14 19.82 -8.36
N GLU A 425 32.95 20.33 -7.44
CA GLU A 425 32.47 21.12 -6.31
C GLU A 425 32.48 22.60 -6.68
N LEU A 426 31.29 23.21 -6.67
CA LEU A 426 31.00 24.58 -7.10
C LEU A 426 30.39 25.35 -5.92
N LEU A 427 31.20 25.59 -4.89
CA LEU A 427 30.77 26.32 -3.70
C LEU A 427 30.78 27.83 -3.94
N SER A 428 29.70 28.51 -3.58
CA SER A 428 29.69 29.98 -3.50
C SER A 428 30.58 30.47 -2.36
N SER A 429 31.11 31.69 -2.47
CA SER A 429 31.94 32.31 -1.42
C SER A 429 31.24 32.33 -0.06
N LEU A 430 29.92 32.59 -0.06
CA LEU A 430 29.08 32.55 1.13
C LEU A 430 29.03 31.15 1.77
N ILE A 431 28.99 30.09 0.97
CA ILE A 431 28.95 28.71 1.51
C ILE A 431 30.34 28.33 2.07
N LYS A 432 31.43 28.77 1.43
CA LYS A 432 32.80 28.57 1.95
C LYS A 432 33.00 29.30 3.28
N GLU A 433 32.60 30.57 3.37
CA GLU A 433 32.66 31.36 4.60
C GLU A 433 31.76 30.79 5.71
N ALA A 434 30.57 30.30 5.35
CA ALA A 434 29.67 29.62 6.28
C ALA A 434 30.19 28.26 6.77
N GLU A 435 31.03 27.56 5.99
CA GLU A 435 31.69 26.31 6.42
C GLU A 435 32.89 26.58 7.35
N GLU A 436 33.70 27.60 7.06
CA GLU A 436 34.95 27.86 7.78
C GLU A 436 34.73 28.59 9.11
N SER A 437 33.84 29.59 9.15
CA SER A 437 33.71 30.49 10.29
C SER A 437 32.31 30.50 10.91
N GLY A 438 31.29 30.07 10.15
CA GLY A 438 29.90 30.44 10.39
C GLY A 438 29.69 31.92 10.07
N ILE A 439 28.66 32.27 9.32
CA ILE A 439 28.42 33.68 8.97
C ILE A 439 27.86 34.41 10.20
N GLU A 440 28.63 35.35 10.72
CA GLU A 440 28.17 36.40 11.62
C GLU A 440 27.62 37.55 10.77
N PHE A 441 26.39 37.96 11.07
CA PHE A 441 25.81 39.18 10.48
C PHE A 441 25.80 40.25 11.56
N ASP A 442 26.57 41.33 11.35
CA ASP A 442 26.56 42.50 12.23
C ASP A 442 25.40 43.46 11.92
N HIS A 443 24.85 43.37 10.70
CA HIS A 443 23.75 44.20 10.24
C HIS A 443 22.80 43.43 9.29
N VAL A 444 21.53 43.80 9.32
CA VAL A 444 20.50 43.38 8.35
C VAL A 444 19.92 44.65 7.72
N LEU A 445 19.75 44.67 6.41
CA LEU A 445 19.18 45.84 5.72
C LEU A 445 17.67 45.93 5.95
N ASP A 446 17.18 47.12 6.31
CA ASP A 446 15.76 47.43 6.42
C ASP A 446 15.07 47.30 5.05
N PRO A 447 13.99 46.52 4.91
CA PRO A 447 13.35 46.26 3.63
C PRO A 447 12.62 47.45 2.99
N GLN A 448 12.34 48.56 3.70
CA GLN A 448 11.68 49.72 3.07
C GLN A 448 12.70 50.73 2.54
N ASP A 449 13.71 51.09 3.33
CA ASP A 449 14.61 52.20 3.01
C ASP A 449 16.08 51.80 2.76
N ARG A 450 16.42 50.50 2.85
CA ARG A 450 17.79 49.96 2.65
C ARG A 450 18.87 50.53 3.58
N TYR A 451 18.52 50.96 4.79
CA TYR A 451 19.51 51.30 5.81
C TYR A 451 19.98 50.06 6.58
N GLU A 452 21.24 50.05 7.03
CA GLU A 452 21.81 48.96 7.83
C GLU A 452 21.28 49.00 9.27
N ILE A 453 20.57 47.95 9.69
CA ILE A 453 20.14 47.74 11.08
C ILE A 453 21.20 46.88 11.77
N VAL A 454 21.95 47.48 12.70
CA VAL A 454 22.97 46.76 13.49
C VAL A 454 22.28 45.80 14.47
N LEU A 455 22.52 44.49 14.33
CA LEU A 455 21.99 43.47 15.24
C LEU A 455 22.83 43.47 16.53
N GLY A 456 22.23 43.87 17.64
CA GLY A 456 22.84 43.82 18.96
C GLY A 456 23.09 42.37 19.43
N GLY A 457 24.19 41.77 18.97
CA GLY A 457 24.75 40.50 19.47
C GLY A 457 24.90 39.42 18.41
N GLU A 458 26.13 38.89 18.30
CA GLU A 458 26.58 37.80 17.40
C GLU A 458 25.65 36.57 17.44
N LYS A 459 24.74 36.44 16.47
CA LYS A 459 24.00 35.18 16.24
C LYS A 459 24.63 34.41 15.09
N LYS A 460 25.45 33.41 15.42
CA LYS A 460 26.03 32.45 14.47
C LYS A 460 24.95 31.56 13.84
N LEU A 461 24.67 31.76 12.55
CA LEU A 461 23.79 30.88 11.78
C LEU A 461 24.56 29.64 11.31
N LYS A 462 24.04 28.44 11.60
CA LYS A 462 24.60 27.19 11.05
C LYS A 462 24.25 27.06 9.56
N LEU A 463 25.13 26.47 8.77
CA LEU A 463 24.96 26.26 7.32
C LEU A 463 23.65 25.52 6.92
N GLU A 464 23.14 24.65 7.78
CA GLU A 464 21.83 23.99 7.58
C GLU A 464 20.64 24.95 7.68
N GLN A 465 20.75 26.00 8.50
CA GLN A 465 19.75 27.06 8.61
C GLN A 465 19.88 28.03 7.44
N LEU A 466 21.10 28.34 6.98
CA LEU A 466 21.35 29.11 5.77
C LEU A 466 20.75 28.44 4.53
N ASN A 467 20.95 27.14 4.34
CA ASN A 467 20.42 26.43 3.16
C ASN A 467 18.88 26.27 3.16
N ARG A 468 18.23 26.38 4.34
CA ARG A 468 16.76 26.42 4.46
C ARG A 468 16.18 27.83 4.40
N LYS A 469 16.93 28.85 4.82
CA LYS A 469 16.46 30.23 4.97
C LYS A 469 16.90 31.17 3.84
N PHE A 470 17.97 30.83 3.11
CA PHE A 470 18.57 31.67 2.08
C PHE A 470 18.29 31.08 0.69
N ILE A 471 17.02 31.06 0.31
CA ILE A 471 16.60 30.87 -1.09
C ILE A 471 16.55 32.28 -1.68
N SER A 472 17.71 32.85 -2.03
CA SER A 472 17.73 34.11 -2.75
C SER A 472 17.62 33.86 -4.25
N GLU A 473 16.87 34.71 -4.94
CA GLU A 473 16.76 34.68 -6.41
C GLU A 473 18.16 34.78 -7.05
N GLU A 474 19.04 35.60 -6.47
CA GLU A 474 20.43 35.76 -6.89
C GLU A 474 21.24 34.46 -6.79
N ASN A 475 21.06 33.65 -5.74
CA ASN A 475 21.75 32.36 -5.62
C ASN A 475 21.21 31.35 -6.64
N CYS A 476 19.89 31.34 -6.89
CA CYS A 476 19.29 30.49 -7.92
C CYS A 476 19.80 30.86 -9.32
N LEU A 477 19.95 32.16 -9.61
CA LEU A 477 20.55 32.69 -10.83
C LEU A 477 22.00 32.25 -11.00
N ARG A 478 22.83 32.36 -9.96
CA ARG A 478 24.23 31.88 -9.99
C ARG A 478 24.31 30.38 -10.27
N ILE A 479 23.47 29.57 -9.62
CA ILE A 479 23.41 28.12 -9.88
C ILE A 479 23.06 27.87 -11.36
N ALA A 480 22.10 28.60 -11.91
CA ALA A 480 21.72 28.50 -13.32
C ALA A 480 22.85 28.92 -14.28
N GLU A 481 23.58 30.00 -13.99
CA GLU A 481 24.75 30.45 -14.75
C GLU A 481 25.86 29.40 -14.75
N GLU A 482 26.14 28.82 -13.59
CA GLU A 482 27.18 27.81 -13.47
C GLU A 482 26.77 26.50 -14.16
N ILE A 483 25.47 26.17 -14.18
CA ILE A 483 24.95 25.09 -15.03
C ILE A 483 25.19 25.43 -16.50
N LYS A 484 24.85 26.63 -16.99
CA LYS A 484 25.07 27.05 -18.39
C LYS A 484 26.54 27.03 -18.80
N LYS A 485 27.45 27.34 -17.88
CA LYS A 485 28.90 27.31 -18.12
C LYS A 485 29.47 25.89 -18.22
N ASN A 486 28.92 24.95 -17.44
CA ASN A 486 29.40 23.57 -17.39
C ASN A 486 28.64 22.60 -18.32
N THR A 487 27.50 23.02 -18.88
CA THR A 487 26.64 22.20 -19.75
C THR A 487 26.52 22.80 -21.14
N GLN A 488 26.30 21.96 -22.14
CA GLN A 488 25.92 22.40 -23.48
C GLN A 488 24.40 22.43 -23.64
N TRP A 489 23.92 23.24 -24.59
CA TRP A 489 22.50 23.30 -24.89
C TRP A 489 21.98 21.90 -25.29
N GLY A 490 20.87 21.48 -24.67
CA GLY A 490 20.24 20.20 -24.98
C GLY A 490 20.74 19.01 -24.14
N GLU A 491 21.69 19.23 -23.22
CA GLU A 491 22.12 18.17 -22.32
C GLU A 491 21.13 17.94 -21.17
N LYS A 492 20.94 16.67 -20.81
CA LYS A 492 20.01 16.27 -19.76
C LYS A 492 20.63 16.45 -18.38
N VAL A 493 20.04 17.36 -17.59
CA VAL A 493 20.48 17.70 -16.23
C VAL A 493 19.38 17.36 -15.23
N LEU A 494 19.75 16.67 -14.15
CA LEU A 494 18.87 16.41 -13.02
C LEU A 494 19.27 17.28 -11.83
N LEU A 495 18.45 18.26 -11.47
CA LEU A 495 18.73 19.21 -10.39
C LEU A 495 17.90 18.92 -9.15
N PHE A 496 18.56 18.67 -8.02
CA PHE A 496 17.90 18.38 -6.76
C PHE A 496 17.83 19.59 -5.84
N GLY A 497 16.61 20.04 -5.56
CA GLY A 497 16.31 21.19 -4.70
C GLY A 497 15.86 20.82 -3.28
N VAL A 498 15.82 21.83 -2.40
CA VAL A 498 15.52 21.66 -0.96
C VAL A 498 14.02 21.55 -0.70
N SER A 499 13.21 22.38 -1.37
CA SER A 499 11.76 22.47 -1.22
C SER A 499 11.11 22.65 -2.60
N GLN A 500 9.78 22.50 -2.67
CA GLN A 500 9.05 22.68 -3.93
C GLN A 500 9.17 24.13 -4.43
N ALA A 501 9.03 25.12 -3.54
CA ALA A 501 9.25 26.53 -3.85
C ALA A 501 10.65 26.78 -4.41
N HIS A 502 11.68 26.19 -3.77
CA HIS A 502 13.06 26.30 -4.28
C HIS A 502 13.21 25.67 -5.68
N CYS A 503 12.53 24.54 -5.94
CA CYS A 503 12.58 23.92 -7.27
C CYS A 503 11.94 24.80 -8.35
N ILE A 504 10.84 25.48 -8.02
CA ILE A 504 10.15 26.43 -8.93
C ILE A 504 11.08 27.61 -9.24
N GLU A 505 11.70 28.21 -8.23
CA GLU A 505 12.63 29.32 -8.42
C GLU A 505 13.89 28.91 -9.20
N LEU A 506 14.44 27.72 -8.95
CA LEU A 506 15.55 27.17 -9.73
C LEU A 506 15.16 26.96 -11.21
N ALA A 507 13.97 26.43 -11.48
CA ALA A 507 13.51 26.23 -12.85
C ALA A 507 13.32 27.57 -13.58
N LYS A 508 12.75 28.59 -12.90
CA LYS A 508 12.64 29.95 -13.43
C LYS A 508 14.01 30.55 -13.73
N ALA A 509 14.96 30.45 -12.80
CA ALA A 509 16.32 30.96 -12.96
C ALA A 509 17.03 30.30 -14.15
N VAL A 510 16.91 28.98 -14.30
CA VAL A 510 17.47 28.25 -15.46
C VAL A 510 16.81 28.70 -16.76
N ASN A 511 15.48 28.80 -16.83
CA ASN A 511 14.79 29.27 -18.04
C ASN A 511 15.18 30.71 -18.43
N LYS A 512 15.39 31.59 -17.46
CA LYS A 512 15.87 32.97 -17.66
C LYS A 512 17.29 33.01 -18.25
N VAL A 513 18.20 32.22 -17.72
CA VAL A 513 19.62 32.19 -18.14
C VAL A 513 19.81 31.52 -19.50
N PHE A 514 18.98 30.53 -19.84
CA PHE A 514 19.03 29.84 -21.13
C PHE A 514 18.24 30.55 -22.24
N GLU A 515 17.75 31.77 -21.99
CA GLU A 515 17.02 32.60 -22.98
C GLU A 515 15.89 31.84 -23.69
N ASN A 516 15.17 30.99 -22.94
CA ASN A 516 14.09 30.22 -23.53
C ASN A 516 12.92 31.17 -23.78
N ASP A 517 12.61 31.38 -25.06
CA ASP A 517 11.42 32.10 -25.48
C ASP A 517 10.22 31.38 -24.85
N TYR A 518 9.48 32.04 -23.96
CA TYR A 518 8.36 31.43 -23.19
C TYR A 518 7.15 31.09 -24.10
N SER A 519 7.37 30.97 -25.40
CA SER A 519 6.39 30.84 -26.47
C SER A 519 5.86 29.41 -26.61
N GLU A 520 6.62 28.35 -26.26
CA GLU A 520 6.16 26.96 -26.34
C GLU A 520 6.52 26.12 -25.10
N LYS A 521 5.51 25.52 -24.47
CA LYS A 521 5.67 24.47 -23.43
C LYS A 521 5.91 23.11 -24.10
N PRO A 522 6.74 22.21 -23.52
CA PRO A 522 7.47 22.34 -22.25
C PRO A 522 8.70 23.25 -22.34
N TYR A 523 8.99 23.96 -21.24
CA TYR A 523 10.14 24.85 -21.18
C TYR A 523 11.49 24.10 -21.14
N TYR A 524 12.61 24.82 -21.22
CA TYR A 524 13.95 24.24 -21.12
C TYR A 524 14.16 23.50 -19.79
N ALA A 525 13.74 24.12 -18.70
CA ALA A 525 13.71 23.56 -17.35
C ALA A 525 12.27 23.43 -16.84
N GLU A 526 11.94 22.26 -16.30
CA GLU A 526 10.62 21.97 -15.72
C GLU A 526 10.74 21.38 -14.31
N THR A 527 9.74 21.68 -13.49
CA THR A 527 9.66 21.14 -12.13
C THR A 527 8.84 19.87 -12.07
N ILE A 528 9.34 18.87 -11.34
CA ILE A 528 8.65 17.60 -11.10
C ILE A 528 8.43 17.46 -9.58
N ILE A 529 7.27 17.93 -9.12
CA ILE A 529 6.85 18.04 -7.70
C ILE A 529 5.49 17.38 -7.46
N SER A 530 5.15 17.03 -6.22
CA SER A 530 4.09 16.05 -5.90
C SER A 530 2.65 16.52 -6.16
N GLU A 531 2.46 17.79 -6.47
CA GLU A 531 1.14 18.40 -6.59
C GLU A 531 0.44 18.06 -7.92
N ASN A 532 1.17 17.56 -8.94
CA ASN A 532 0.64 17.43 -10.30
C ASN A 532 0.93 16.07 -10.96
N ASN A 533 0.19 15.02 -10.60
CA ASN A 533 0.51 13.64 -11.00
C ASN A 533 0.46 13.37 -12.52
N GLU A 534 -0.54 13.90 -13.24
CA GLU A 534 -0.68 13.66 -14.70
C GLU A 534 0.38 14.40 -15.52
N LEU A 535 0.61 15.67 -15.21
CA LEU A 535 1.69 16.47 -15.81
C LEU A 535 3.06 15.84 -15.52
N ASN A 536 3.28 15.32 -14.31
CA ASN A 536 4.52 14.64 -13.95
C ASN A 536 4.76 13.36 -14.75
N GLU A 537 3.74 12.54 -15.03
CA GLU A 537 3.91 11.35 -15.87
C GLU A 537 4.35 11.75 -17.29
N THR A 538 3.72 12.78 -17.85
CA THR A 538 4.02 13.31 -19.19
C THR A 538 5.42 13.91 -19.27
N LEU A 539 5.77 14.78 -18.33
CA LEU A 539 7.10 15.42 -18.25
C LEU A 539 8.21 14.39 -18.08
N LYS A 540 7.99 13.33 -17.29
CA LYS A 540 8.95 12.22 -17.16
C LYS A 540 9.14 11.49 -18.49
N ALA A 541 8.04 11.14 -19.17
CA ALA A 541 8.10 10.44 -20.45
C ALA A 541 8.81 11.27 -21.54
N TRP A 542 8.66 12.60 -21.52
CA TRP A 542 9.41 13.50 -22.38
C TRP A 542 10.87 13.63 -21.95
N PHE A 543 11.14 13.72 -20.65
CA PHE A 543 12.50 13.81 -20.12
C PHE A 543 13.35 12.56 -20.44
N GLU A 544 12.74 11.37 -20.43
CA GLU A 544 13.37 10.09 -20.81
C GLU A 544 13.94 10.11 -22.24
N LYS A 545 13.40 10.95 -23.14
CA LYS A 545 13.85 11.04 -24.53
C LYS A 545 15.04 12.01 -24.67
N PRO A 546 16.15 11.62 -25.34
CA PRO A 546 17.38 12.41 -25.37
C PRO A 546 17.24 13.82 -25.94
N TYR A 547 16.50 13.97 -27.04
CA TYR A 547 16.42 15.23 -27.81
C TYR A 547 15.08 15.96 -27.65
N GLN A 548 14.34 15.67 -26.57
CA GLN A 548 13.04 16.27 -26.32
C GLN A 548 13.09 17.11 -25.03
N LYS A 549 12.53 18.33 -25.07
CA LYS A 549 12.33 19.17 -23.86
C LYS A 549 11.40 18.44 -22.86
N PRO A 550 11.59 18.58 -21.54
CA PRO A 550 12.58 19.44 -20.88
C PRO A 550 14.00 18.85 -20.89
N TYR A 551 15.01 19.71 -20.89
CA TYR A 551 16.44 19.32 -20.78
C TYR A 551 16.93 19.35 -19.33
N VAL A 552 16.35 20.22 -18.49
CA VAL A 552 16.64 20.27 -17.05
C VAL A 552 15.40 19.87 -16.27
N ALA A 553 15.50 18.81 -15.47
CA ALA A 553 14.44 18.40 -14.56
C ALA A 553 14.81 18.78 -13.13
N VAL A 554 14.01 19.64 -12.51
CA VAL A 554 14.21 20.07 -11.12
C VAL A 554 13.24 19.33 -10.20
N SER A 555 13.74 18.66 -9.16
CA SER A 555 12.89 17.88 -8.25
C SER A 555 13.44 17.85 -6.83
N VAL A 556 12.55 17.69 -5.85
CA VAL A 556 12.94 17.47 -4.44
C VAL A 556 13.28 16.00 -4.21
N ASP A 557 12.29 15.12 -4.42
CA ASP A 557 12.34 13.71 -4.05
C ASP A 557 11.71 12.77 -5.09
N ILE A 558 10.91 13.26 -6.04
CA ILE A 558 10.17 12.39 -6.97
C ILE A 558 11.12 11.72 -7.95
N MET A 559 12.09 12.47 -8.47
CA MET A 559 13.09 11.93 -9.40
C MET A 559 14.17 11.07 -8.70
N SER A 560 14.18 11.03 -7.36
CA SER A 560 15.12 10.18 -6.62
C SER A 560 14.79 8.67 -6.74
N THR A 561 13.52 8.32 -7.05
CA THR A 561 13.05 6.94 -7.17
C THR A 561 12.05 6.72 -8.28
N GLY A 562 12.22 5.63 -9.03
CA GLY A 562 11.21 5.13 -9.98
C GLY A 562 11.20 5.80 -11.35
N VAL A 563 12.25 6.53 -11.72
CA VAL A 563 12.43 7.03 -13.10
C VAL A 563 13.73 6.45 -13.67
N ASP A 564 13.65 5.96 -14.91
CA ASP A 564 14.74 5.32 -15.63
C ASP A 564 15.16 6.20 -16.80
N ILE A 565 16.20 7.02 -16.61
CA ILE A 565 16.64 8.01 -17.61
C ILE A 565 18.11 7.73 -17.96
N PRO A 566 18.39 6.88 -18.97
CA PRO A 566 19.75 6.57 -19.36
C PRO A 566 20.56 7.78 -19.85
N CYS A 567 19.90 8.78 -20.43
CA CYS A 567 20.53 9.92 -21.09
C CYS A 567 21.00 11.06 -20.15
N VAL A 568 20.83 10.95 -18.83
CA VAL A 568 21.23 12.01 -17.87
C VAL A 568 22.74 12.18 -17.82
N ARG A 569 23.27 13.30 -18.30
CA ARG A 569 24.71 13.59 -18.28
C ARG A 569 25.18 14.33 -17.03
N PHE A 570 24.29 15.07 -16.39
CA PHE A 570 24.62 15.86 -15.21
C PHE A 570 23.64 15.57 -14.07
N VAL A 571 24.19 15.31 -12.89
CA VAL A 571 23.43 15.24 -11.64
C VAL A 571 23.89 16.40 -10.77
N SER A 572 22.96 17.28 -10.42
CA SER A 572 23.26 18.53 -9.73
C SER A 572 22.63 18.55 -8.33
N PHE A 573 23.42 18.90 -7.32
CA PHE A 573 22.98 19.00 -5.93
C PHE A 573 22.91 20.47 -5.49
N ALA A 574 21.68 20.97 -5.32
CA ALA A 574 21.39 22.26 -4.68
C ALA A 574 20.77 22.09 -3.28
N ALA A 575 20.81 20.86 -2.73
CA ALA A 575 20.20 20.52 -1.46
C ALA A 575 21.13 19.62 -0.63
N LEU A 576 21.27 19.95 0.65
CA LEU A 576 21.96 19.08 1.61
C LEU A 576 21.03 17.96 2.06
N THR A 577 21.56 16.74 2.06
CA THR A 577 20.92 15.57 2.68
C THR A 577 21.85 14.97 3.73
N LYS A 578 21.28 14.53 4.85
CA LYS A 578 22.02 13.76 5.88
C LYS A 578 21.96 12.25 5.63
N SER A 579 21.10 11.82 4.70
CA SER A 579 20.84 10.41 4.43
C SER A 579 21.74 9.90 3.32
N VAL A 580 22.67 9.01 3.67
CA VAL A 580 23.56 8.30 2.73
C VAL A 580 22.73 7.53 1.69
N GLY A 581 21.67 6.83 2.12
CA GLY A 581 20.79 6.12 1.20
C GLY A 581 20.11 7.03 0.17
N ARG A 582 19.71 8.25 0.55
CA ARG A 582 19.15 9.23 -0.39
C ARG A 582 20.22 9.73 -1.38
N TYR A 583 21.43 9.98 -0.89
CA TYR A 583 22.57 10.38 -1.72
C TYR A 583 22.88 9.33 -2.81
N ILE A 584 23.07 8.06 -2.42
CA ILE A 584 23.34 6.96 -3.36
C ILE A 584 22.21 6.80 -4.39
N GLN A 585 20.96 6.98 -3.98
CA GLN A 585 19.81 6.90 -4.88
C GLN A 585 19.76 8.04 -5.91
N MET A 586 20.09 9.26 -5.49
CA MET A 586 20.18 10.42 -6.38
C MET A 586 21.33 10.26 -7.37
N LEU A 587 22.52 9.91 -6.87
CA LEU A 587 23.71 9.67 -7.68
C LEU A 587 23.49 8.53 -8.68
N GLY A 588 22.85 7.46 -8.22
CA GLY A 588 22.50 6.30 -9.03
C GLY A 588 21.63 6.58 -10.27
N ARG A 589 20.95 7.73 -10.32
CA ARG A 589 20.18 8.15 -11.52
C ARG A 589 21.08 8.46 -12.72
N GLY A 590 22.31 8.92 -12.49
CA GLY A 590 23.28 9.21 -13.55
C GLY A 590 24.13 8.02 -13.99
N THR A 591 24.18 6.95 -13.20
CA THR A 591 25.12 5.82 -13.39
C THR A 591 24.82 4.89 -14.56
N ARG A 592 23.73 5.08 -15.30
CA ARG A 592 23.38 4.23 -16.45
C ARG A 592 24.22 4.58 -17.68
N LEU A 593 24.73 3.59 -18.39
CA LEU A 593 25.41 3.80 -19.67
C LEU A 593 24.37 4.01 -20.79
N ASP A 594 24.70 4.88 -21.73
CA ASP A 594 23.89 5.09 -22.93
C ASP A 594 24.77 5.39 -24.14
N PRO A 595 25.37 4.37 -24.78
CA PRO A 595 26.21 4.58 -25.96
C PRO A 595 25.46 5.17 -27.14
N LYS A 596 24.13 4.98 -27.23
CA LYS A 596 23.32 5.52 -28.34
C LYS A 596 23.36 7.04 -28.39
N THR A 597 23.40 7.67 -27.22
CA THR A 597 23.55 9.13 -27.10
C THR A 597 25.01 9.56 -26.94
N GLY A 598 25.95 8.62 -26.88
CA GLY A 598 27.38 8.87 -26.64
C GLY A 598 27.72 9.10 -25.17
N LYS A 599 26.93 8.56 -24.23
CA LYS A 599 27.16 8.71 -22.80
C LYS A 599 27.93 7.51 -22.24
N PHE A 600 29.20 7.75 -21.93
CA PHE A 600 30.09 6.78 -21.27
C PHE A 600 30.46 7.18 -19.84
N SER A 601 30.30 8.45 -19.49
CA SER A 601 30.50 9.00 -18.15
C SER A 601 29.41 10.04 -17.85
N PHE A 602 29.29 10.47 -16.60
CA PHE A 602 28.44 11.60 -16.22
C PHE A 602 29.16 12.50 -15.22
N THR A 603 28.70 13.73 -15.08
CA THR A 603 29.31 14.71 -14.18
C THR A 603 28.36 15.00 -13.03
N VAL A 604 28.92 15.16 -11.83
CA VAL A 604 28.15 15.57 -10.65
C VAL A 604 28.51 17.03 -10.35
N LEU A 605 27.53 17.92 -10.37
CA LEU A 605 27.69 19.33 -10.03
C LEU A 605 27.20 19.55 -8.60
N ASP A 606 28.12 19.87 -7.69
CA ASP A 606 27.80 20.00 -6.28
C ASP A 606 27.89 21.45 -5.83
N PHE A 607 26.75 22.09 -5.62
CA PHE A 607 26.66 23.51 -5.22
C PHE A 607 26.73 23.72 -3.71
N VAL A 608 26.70 22.64 -2.92
CA VAL A 608 26.55 22.71 -1.46
C VAL A 608 27.60 21.91 -0.69
N GLY A 609 28.54 21.27 -1.37
CA GLY A 609 29.62 20.47 -0.76
C GLY A 609 29.14 19.12 -0.22
N LEU A 610 28.07 18.57 -0.79
CA LEU A 610 27.49 17.30 -0.38
C LEU A 610 28.43 16.10 -0.61
N CYS A 611 29.15 16.05 -1.73
CA CYS A 611 30.03 14.94 -2.10
C CYS A 611 31.17 14.79 -1.11
N ARG A 612 31.79 15.91 -0.70
CA ARG A 612 32.83 15.93 0.33
C ARG A 612 32.30 15.43 1.68
N ARG A 613 31.12 15.90 2.08
CA ARG A 613 30.46 15.49 3.34
C ARG A 613 30.05 14.03 3.37
N MET A 614 29.80 13.44 2.20
CA MET A 614 29.49 12.03 2.03
C MET A 614 30.75 11.17 1.84
N GLU A 615 31.96 11.74 1.90
CA GLU A 615 33.22 11.01 1.67
C GLU A 615 33.18 10.24 0.34
N ASP A 616 32.66 10.90 -0.70
CA ASP A 616 32.56 10.33 -2.04
C ASP A 616 33.93 10.26 -2.71
N ASN A 617 34.28 9.09 -3.25
CA ASN A 617 35.57 8.81 -3.88
C ASN A 617 35.51 8.76 -5.41
N GLY A 618 34.42 9.23 -6.03
CA GLY A 618 34.15 9.15 -7.46
C GLY A 618 33.65 7.78 -7.94
N ARG A 619 33.46 6.82 -7.04
CA ARG A 619 32.89 5.48 -7.31
C ARG A 619 31.80 5.08 -6.31
N GLY A 620 31.36 6.03 -5.50
CA GLY A 620 30.38 5.89 -4.45
C GLY A 620 30.89 6.55 -3.17
N THR A 621 30.21 6.23 -2.08
CA THR A 621 30.52 6.70 -0.73
C THR A 621 31.05 5.54 0.11
N LEU A 622 32.08 5.81 0.92
CA LEU A 622 32.60 4.87 1.91
C LEU A 622 31.75 4.84 3.19
N ARG A 623 30.83 5.80 3.36
CA ARG A 623 29.97 5.85 4.53
C ARG A 623 28.92 4.77 4.49
N GLU A 624 28.75 4.13 5.64
CA GLU A 624 27.64 3.22 5.85
C GLU A 624 26.33 3.98 6.01
N ASN A 625 25.25 3.39 5.49
CA ASN A 625 23.92 3.96 5.55
C ASN A 625 23.28 3.64 6.92
N THR A 626 23.68 4.40 7.93
CA THR A 626 23.24 4.20 9.31
C THR A 626 21.96 5.00 9.62
N LYS A 627 21.03 4.41 10.37
CA LYS A 627 19.87 5.10 10.94
C LYS A 627 19.94 5.07 12.46
N VAL A 628 20.02 6.26 13.07
CA VAL A 628 20.01 6.41 14.53
C VAL A 628 18.58 6.23 15.04
N VAL A 629 18.36 5.22 15.88
CA VAL A 629 17.06 4.91 16.49
C VAL A 629 16.96 5.58 17.86
N LYS A 630 15.82 6.22 18.14
CA LYS A 630 15.49 6.79 19.45
C LYS A 630 14.45 5.89 20.14
N PRO A 631 14.48 5.75 21.48
CA PRO A 631 13.49 4.94 22.20
C PRO A 631 12.07 5.50 22.06
N ALA A 632 11.07 4.60 22.03
CA ALA A 632 9.67 4.89 21.75
C ALA A 632 9.00 5.87 22.74
N ASN A 633 9.59 6.09 23.93
CA ASN A 633 9.02 6.92 25.01
C ASN A 633 9.43 8.40 25.01
N ALA A 634 9.83 8.96 23.86
CA ALA A 634 10.11 10.39 23.73
C ALA A 634 9.10 11.12 22.84
N LYS A 635 7.78 10.93 23.08
CA LYS A 635 6.82 12.01 22.84
C LYS A 635 6.89 12.99 24.03
N LYS A 636 7.95 13.80 24.06
CA LYS A 636 7.87 15.10 24.73
C LYS A 636 7.45 16.11 23.67
N SER A 637 6.27 16.68 23.90
CA SER A 637 5.83 17.96 23.35
C SER A 637 6.93 19.00 23.57
N SER A 638 7.74 19.28 22.55
CA SER A 638 8.43 20.56 22.46
C SER A 638 7.54 21.52 21.67
N SER A 639 6.45 21.94 22.29
CA SER A 639 5.87 23.26 22.03
C SER A 639 6.84 24.28 22.61
N SER A 640 7.93 24.56 21.91
CA SER A 640 8.73 25.76 22.18
C SER A 640 8.06 26.91 21.45
N THR A 641 7.03 27.48 22.08
CA THR A 641 6.61 28.86 21.86
C THR A 641 7.74 29.76 22.36
N ASN A 642 8.64 30.13 21.44
CA ASN A 642 9.44 31.34 21.52
C ASN A 642 9.63 31.82 20.08
N THR A 643 8.55 32.37 19.53
CA THR A 643 8.59 33.19 18.33
C THR A 643 9.30 34.49 18.71
N PRO A 644 10.43 34.85 18.09
CA PRO A 644 10.96 36.19 18.22
C PRO A 644 9.92 37.15 17.62
N ILE A 645 9.48 38.12 18.40
CA ILE A 645 8.68 39.24 17.90
C ILE A 645 9.61 40.05 16.99
N GLY A 646 9.28 40.03 15.71
CA GLY A 646 10.03 40.65 14.61
C GLY A 646 9.63 39.95 13.32
N GLU A 647 8.84 40.63 12.49
CA GLU A 647 8.41 40.14 11.17
C GLU A 647 9.59 40.16 10.21
N TYR A 648 10.42 39.11 10.27
CA TYR A 648 11.25 38.70 9.16
C TYR A 648 10.36 37.99 8.15
N PHE A 649 10.61 38.15 6.85
CA PHE A 649 9.86 37.52 5.76
C PHE A 649 9.71 35.99 5.95
N LEU A 650 8.68 35.60 6.71
CA LEU A 650 7.89 34.43 6.43
C LEU A 650 7.21 34.76 5.11
N ILE A 651 7.64 34.11 4.03
CA ILE A 651 6.63 33.77 3.03
C ILE A 651 5.64 32.94 3.83
N GLU A 652 4.48 33.53 4.14
CA GLU A 652 3.37 32.73 4.64
C GLU A 652 3.25 31.58 3.65
N ASN A 653 3.34 30.36 4.16
CA ASN A 653 3.05 29.16 3.41
C ASN A 653 1.62 28.79 3.80
N PRO A 654 0.58 29.55 3.36
CA PRO A 654 -0.77 29.09 3.52
C PRO A 654 -0.87 27.77 2.74
N ASP A 655 -1.41 26.75 3.39
CA ASP A 655 -1.79 25.50 2.73
C ASP A 655 -2.50 25.84 1.40
N PRO A 656 -2.14 25.22 0.25
CA PRO A 656 -2.83 25.44 -1.03
C PRO A 656 -4.35 25.21 -0.96
N ALA A 657 -4.83 24.46 0.04
CA ALA A 657 -6.25 24.34 0.35
C ALA A 657 -6.92 25.70 0.66
N HIS A 658 -6.15 26.66 1.18
CA HIS A 658 -6.57 28.02 1.56
C HIS A 658 -6.16 29.09 0.55
N LEU A 659 -5.66 28.71 -0.63
CA LEU A 659 -5.31 29.60 -1.72
C LEU A 659 -6.30 29.47 -2.89
N ILE A 660 -6.51 30.58 -3.58
CA ILE A 660 -7.27 30.67 -4.83
C ILE A 660 -6.31 31.12 -5.92
N GLN A 661 -6.19 30.29 -6.95
CA GLN A 661 -5.36 30.55 -8.10
C GLN A 661 -6.22 31.24 -9.16
N ARG A 662 -5.91 32.51 -9.46
CA ARG A 662 -6.64 33.27 -10.49
C ARG A 662 -5.97 33.05 -11.83
N VAL A 663 -6.75 32.64 -12.83
CA VAL A 663 -6.24 32.12 -14.11
C VAL A 663 -6.99 32.73 -15.29
N GLU A 664 -6.28 33.43 -16.17
CA GLU A 664 -6.78 34.01 -17.41
C GLU A 664 -6.80 32.96 -18.52
N ILE A 665 -7.98 32.74 -19.10
CA ILE A 665 -8.17 31.82 -20.23
C ILE A 665 -8.41 32.68 -21.48
N HIS A 666 -7.42 32.75 -22.36
CA HIS A 666 -7.54 33.36 -23.68
C HIS A 666 -7.47 32.26 -24.74
N GLY A 667 -8.64 31.84 -25.25
CA GLY A 667 -8.73 30.76 -26.24
C GLY A 667 -8.06 29.48 -25.73
N ASP A 668 -7.01 29.01 -26.40
CA ASP A 668 -6.25 27.80 -26.05
C ASP A 668 -5.06 28.07 -25.08
N SER A 669 -4.95 29.27 -24.49
CA SER A 669 -3.85 29.64 -23.58
C SER A 669 -4.35 29.98 -22.17
N ILE A 670 -3.67 29.43 -21.18
CA ILE A 670 -3.98 29.56 -19.74
C ILE A 670 -2.82 30.30 -19.06
N ASN A 671 -3.06 31.53 -18.62
CA ASN A 671 -2.10 32.38 -17.91
C ASN A 671 -2.48 32.50 -16.44
N ILE A 672 -1.59 32.07 -15.53
CA ILE A 672 -1.80 32.18 -14.09
C ILE A 672 -1.36 33.58 -13.64
N ILE A 673 -2.29 34.34 -13.05
CA ILE A 673 -2.03 35.72 -12.62
C ILE A 673 -1.38 35.71 -11.24
N ASP A 674 -2.05 35.14 -10.25
CA ASP A 674 -1.59 35.09 -8.86
C ASP A 674 -2.31 34.04 -8.00
N ASN A 675 -1.76 33.78 -6.81
CA ASN A 675 -2.36 32.93 -5.79
C ASN A 675 -2.66 33.79 -4.56
N ILE A 676 -3.93 34.00 -4.24
CA ILE A 676 -4.35 34.80 -3.09
C ILE A 676 -5.02 33.94 -2.01
N PRO A 677 -4.82 34.22 -0.70
CA PRO A 677 -5.57 33.58 0.38
C PRO A 677 -7.09 33.76 0.20
N ILE A 678 -7.88 32.75 0.61
CA ILE A 678 -9.36 32.78 0.52
C ILE A 678 -9.95 34.04 1.17
N ASP A 679 -9.42 34.47 2.31
CA ASP A 679 -9.92 35.65 3.03
C ASP A 679 -9.65 36.97 2.27
N GLN A 680 -8.53 37.04 1.55
CA GLN A 680 -8.20 38.18 0.70
C GLN A 680 -9.08 38.21 -0.55
N ALA A 681 -9.32 37.05 -1.18
CA ALA A 681 -10.25 36.92 -2.30
C ALA A 681 -11.68 37.35 -1.92
N LYS A 682 -12.12 37.00 -0.69
CA LYS A 682 -13.42 37.39 -0.15
C LYS A 682 -13.58 38.90 -0.02
N ARG A 683 -12.57 39.57 0.52
CA ARG A 683 -12.56 41.04 0.63
C ARG A 683 -12.61 41.71 -0.73
N ILE A 684 -11.82 41.22 -1.70
CA ILE A 684 -11.82 41.76 -3.07
C ILE A 684 -13.20 41.63 -3.71
N PHE A 685 -13.84 40.47 -3.57
CA PHE A 685 -15.18 40.24 -4.09
C PHE A 685 -16.24 41.14 -3.40
N GLU A 686 -16.26 41.18 -2.07
CA GLU A 686 -17.24 41.97 -1.32
C GLU A 686 -17.06 43.49 -1.51
N GLN A 687 -15.82 43.97 -1.62
CA GLN A 687 -15.52 45.36 -1.97
C GLN A 687 -15.95 45.65 -3.41
N ALA A 688 -15.63 44.78 -4.37
CA ALA A 688 -16.03 44.97 -5.76
C ALA A 688 -17.56 44.99 -5.93
N VAL A 689 -18.31 44.19 -5.17
CA VAL A 689 -19.78 44.21 -5.16
C VAL A 689 -20.33 45.52 -4.56
N ASN A 690 -19.67 46.06 -3.53
CA ASN A 690 -20.15 47.26 -2.82
C ASN A 690 -19.73 48.59 -3.48
N GLU A 691 -18.57 48.64 -4.12
CA GLU A 691 -17.91 49.86 -4.62
C GLU A 691 -17.87 49.99 -6.15
N SER A 692 -18.31 48.97 -6.91
CA SER A 692 -18.23 49.01 -8.38
C SER A 692 -19.09 50.12 -9.01
N PRO A 693 -18.51 51.01 -9.84
CA PRO A 693 -19.24 52.01 -10.62
C PRO A 693 -19.87 51.47 -11.92
N ASN A 694 -19.94 50.14 -12.08
CA ASN A 694 -20.40 49.50 -13.32
C ASN A 694 -21.93 49.49 -13.41
N SER A 695 -22.51 50.05 -14.49
CA SER A 695 -23.96 50.22 -14.66
C SER A 695 -24.75 48.92 -14.57
N THR A 696 -24.18 47.80 -15.02
CA THR A 696 -24.81 46.47 -15.00
C THR A 696 -24.96 45.90 -13.57
N ILE A 697 -23.92 45.99 -12.75
CA ILE A 697 -23.93 45.50 -11.36
C ILE A 697 -24.77 46.42 -10.47
N SER A 698 -24.78 47.74 -10.72
CA SER A 698 -25.65 48.68 -10.02
C SER A 698 -27.14 48.40 -10.30
N ASN A 699 -27.51 48.11 -11.56
CA ASN A 699 -28.86 47.71 -11.91
C ASN A 699 -29.25 46.37 -11.27
N LEU A 700 -28.35 45.38 -11.26
CA LEU A 700 -28.59 44.09 -10.59
C LEU A 700 -28.70 44.25 -9.07
N ARG A 701 -27.92 45.15 -8.47
CA ARG A 701 -27.99 45.51 -7.05
C ARG A 701 -29.32 46.17 -6.69
N GLU A 702 -29.85 47.06 -7.53
CA GLU A 702 -31.19 47.65 -7.33
C GLU A 702 -32.31 46.62 -7.50
N LYS A 703 -32.22 45.75 -8.51
CA LYS A 703 -33.19 44.67 -8.72
C LYS A 703 -33.16 43.62 -7.60
N ALA A 704 -31.97 43.30 -7.09
CA ALA A 704 -31.76 42.39 -5.95
C ALA A 704 -32.29 42.92 -4.61
N GLN A 705 -32.65 44.21 -4.50
CA GLN A 705 -33.31 44.75 -3.30
C GLN A 705 -34.78 44.32 -3.19
N ARG A 706 -35.40 43.85 -4.28
CA ARG A 706 -36.77 43.31 -4.27
C ARG A 706 -36.74 41.87 -3.73
N ASN A 707 -37.51 41.58 -2.68
CA ASN A 707 -37.42 40.32 -1.92
C ASN A 707 -37.70 39.03 -2.73
N ASP A 708 -38.37 39.11 -3.90
CA ASP A 708 -38.77 37.95 -4.72
C ASP A 708 -38.20 37.97 -6.16
N TYR A 709 -37.13 38.73 -6.44
CA TYR A 709 -36.55 38.78 -7.79
C TYR A 709 -35.60 37.60 -8.06
N GLN A 710 -35.82 36.89 -9.17
CA GLN A 710 -34.87 35.93 -9.75
C GLN A 710 -34.30 36.51 -11.06
N PRO A 711 -32.97 36.47 -11.25
CA PRO A 711 -32.33 37.00 -12.45
C PRO A 711 -32.66 36.11 -13.66
N THR A 712 -32.67 36.72 -14.84
CA THR A 712 -32.76 35.99 -16.11
C THR A 712 -31.41 35.38 -16.50
N ASP A 713 -31.40 34.35 -17.36
CA ASP A 713 -30.16 33.68 -17.79
C ASP A 713 -29.13 34.66 -18.40
N LEU A 714 -29.62 35.66 -19.14
CA LEU A 714 -28.79 36.74 -19.69
C LEU A 714 -28.12 37.60 -18.60
N GLU A 715 -28.83 37.85 -17.50
CA GLU A 715 -28.29 38.61 -16.37
C GLU A 715 -27.26 37.79 -15.56
N ILE A 716 -27.40 36.47 -15.54
CA ILE A 716 -26.42 35.55 -14.94
C ILE A 716 -25.15 35.51 -15.79
N GLU A 717 -25.26 35.44 -17.11
CA GLU A 717 -24.10 35.53 -18.02
C GLU A 717 -23.38 36.88 -17.89
N GLU A 718 -24.12 37.98 -17.75
CA GLU A 718 -23.52 39.30 -17.48
C GLU A 718 -22.76 39.35 -16.15
N LEU A 719 -23.28 38.67 -15.12
CA LEU A 719 -22.62 38.56 -13.82
C LEU A 719 -21.33 37.73 -13.90
N ILE A 720 -21.35 36.60 -14.59
CA ILE A 720 -20.18 35.73 -14.81
C ILE A 720 -19.11 36.46 -15.65
N ASN A 721 -19.52 37.20 -16.68
CA ASN A 721 -18.63 38.02 -17.48
C ASN A 721 -18.02 39.19 -16.68
N TRP A 722 -18.76 39.74 -15.70
CA TRP A 722 -18.21 40.75 -14.80
C TRP A 722 -17.20 40.17 -13.80
N LEU A 723 -17.47 38.98 -13.24
CA LEU A 723 -16.53 38.27 -12.36
C LEU A 723 -15.20 37.96 -13.06
N SER A 724 -15.26 37.73 -14.38
CA SER A 724 -14.11 37.48 -15.24
C SER A 724 -13.32 38.74 -15.62
N LYS A 725 -13.71 39.95 -15.18
CA LYS A 725 -13.00 41.19 -15.49
C LYS A 725 -11.64 41.28 -14.76
N PRO A 726 -10.66 42.03 -15.32
CA PRO A 726 -9.27 42.09 -14.83
C PRO A 726 -9.11 42.50 -13.36
N GLN A 727 -10.11 43.16 -12.79
CA GLN A 727 -10.05 43.71 -11.43
C GLN A 727 -10.47 42.69 -10.35
N ILE A 728 -11.19 41.62 -10.72
CA ILE A 728 -11.78 40.64 -9.77
C ILE A 728 -11.21 39.26 -10.04
N PHE A 729 -11.28 38.81 -11.29
CA PHE A 729 -10.66 37.57 -11.77
C PHE A 729 -11.11 36.32 -11.01
N LEU A 730 -12.41 36.18 -10.80
CA LEU A 730 -13.03 35.03 -10.11
C LEU A 730 -14.00 34.32 -11.06
N ASP A 731 -14.23 33.03 -10.81
CA ASP A 731 -15.27 32.24 -11.47
C ASP A 731 -16.23 31.69 -10.41
N GLU A 732 -17.29 31.02 -10.86
CA GLU A 732 -18.27 30.43 -9.95
C GLU A 732 -17.66 29.35 -9.05
N GLY A 733 -16.70 28.57 -9.55
CA GLY A 733 -15.98 27.56 -8.77
C GLY A 733 -15.11 28.15 -7.66
N HIS A 734 -14.51 29.32 -7.90
CA HIS A 734 -13.78 30.09 -6.92
C HIS A 734 -14.72 30.59 -5.81
N LEU A 735 -15.90 31.12 -6.16
CA LEU A 735 -16.90 31.56 -5.17
C LEU A 735 -17.42 30.41 -4.32
N GLN A 736 -17.69 29.25 -4.91
CA GLN A 736 -18.09 28.03 -4.19
C GLN A 736 -17.02 27.58 -3.20
N LYS A 737 -15.73 27.65 -3.58
CA LYS A 737 -14.59 27.34 -2.70
C LYS A 737 -14.42 28.40 -1.60
N MET A 738 -14.64 29.68 -1.89
CA MET A 738 -14.50 30.79 -0.94
C MET A 738 -15.50 30.74 0.22
N TYR A 739 -16.73 30.34 -0.07
CA TYR A 739 -17.83 30.30 0.89
C TYR A 739 -18.15 28.88 1.40
N ASP A 740 -17.35 27.88 1.04
CA ASP A 740 -17.54 26.46 1.40
C ASP A 740 -18.96 25.94 1.06
N TYR A 741 -19.51 26.42 -0.05
CA TYR A 741 -20.89 26.17 -0.50
C TYR A 741 -20.91 25.70 -1.97
N PRO A 742 -20.71 24.41 -2.23
CA PRO A 742 -20.58 23.86 -3.59
C PRO A 742 -21.90 23.87 -4.39
N GLU A 743 -23.05 23.99 -3.74
CA GLU A 743 -24.38 24.08 -4.38
C GLU A 743 -24.80 25.55 -4.63
N GLY A 744 -23.94 26.52 -4.29
CA GLY A 744 -24.25 27.93 -4.46
C GLY A 744 -24.08 28.41 -5.88
N SER A 745 -25.05 29.20 -6.35
CA SER A 745 -24.94 29.93 -7.61
C SER A 745 -24.21 31.25 -7.42
N ALA A 746 -23.61 31.78 -8.49
CA ALA A 746 -23.04 33.14 -8.49
C ALA A 746 -24.01 34.22 -7.94
N TRP A 747 -25.31 34.05 -8.16
CA TRP A 747 -26.36 34.94 -7.62
C TRP A 747 -26.53 34.83 -6.10
N ASP A 748 -26.45 33.62 -5.53
CA ASP A 748 -26.56 33.41 -4.08
C ASP A 748 -25.41 34.07 -3.32
N PHE A 749 -24.20 34.02 -3.90
CA PHE A 749 -23.02 34.68 -3.33
C PHE A 749 -23.12 36.21 -3.42
N LEU A 750 -23.73 36.74 -4.49
CA LEU A 750 -24.00 38.17 -4.62
C LEU A 750 -25.04 38.65 -3.58
N LEU A 751 -26.13 37.90 -3.38
CA LEU A 751 -27.12 38.21 -2.33
C LEU A 751 -26.52 38.11 -0.91
N HIS A 752 -25.51 37.26 -0.73
CA HIS A 752 -24.77 37.15 0.52
C HIS A 752 -23.84 38.35 0.76
N ALA A 753 -23.09 38.77 -0.26
CA ALA A 753 -22.24 39.96 -0.19
C ALA A 753 -23.06 41.24 0.07
N LEU A 754 -24.32 41.29 -0.40
CA LEU A 754 -25.26 42.38 -0.12
C LEU A 754 -25.99 42.27 1.24
N GLY A 755 -25.71 41.23 2.03
CA GLY A 755 -26.29 41.03 3.36
C GLY A 755 -27.77 40.61 3.39
N LYS A 756 -28.34 40.19 2.25
CA LYS A 756 -29.78 39.82 2.13
C LYS A 756 -30.03 38.33 2.36
N LYS A 757 -29.09 37.48 1.95
CA LYS A 757 -29.20 36.03 2.10
C LYS A 757 -28.00 35.51 2.89
N LYS A 758 -28.23 34.88 4.03
CA LYS A 758 -27.14 34.25 4.79
C LYS A 758 -26.82 32.89 4.16
N ILE A 759 -25.55 32.66 3.81
CA ILE A 759 -25.10 31.33 3.37
C ILE A 759 -25.22 30.38 4.58
N PRO A 760 -25.95 29.26 4.45
CA PRO A 760 -26.17 28.36 5.57
C PRO A 760 -24.87 27.67 5.96
N THR A 761 -24.61 27.60 7.27
CA THR A 761 -23.45 26.88 7.82
C THR A 761 -23.52 25.38 7.48
N PRO A 762 -22.40 24.62 7.48
CA PRO A 762 -22.41 23.16 7.31
C PRO A 762 -23.45 22.45 8.20
N LYS A 763 -23.64 22.93 9.43
CA LYS A 763 -24.63 22.41 10.37
C LYS A 763 -26.07 22.70 9.93
N GLU A 764 -26.38 23.96 9.59
CA GLU A 764 -27.71 24.36 9.10
C GLU A 764 -28.07 23.67 7.77
N ARG A 765 -27.07 23.40 6.91
CA ARG A 765 -27.25 22.62 5.67
C ARG A 765 -27.70 21.19 5.95
N ILE A 766 -27.03 20.50 6.87
CA ILE A 766 -27.40 19.12 7.26
C ILE A 766 -28.80 19.09 7.87
N GLU A 767 -29.13 20.06 8.73
CA GLU A 767 -30.46 20.14 9.34
C GLU A 767 -31.57 20.38 8.30
N LYS A 768 -31.35 21.30 7.35
CA LYS A 768 -32.32 21.57 6.28
C LYS A 768 -32.47 20.37 5.35
N ASN A 769 -31.37 19.80 4.88
CA ASN A 769 -31.37 18.66 3.98
C ASN A 769 -31.97 17.41 4.67
N TYR A 770 -31.79 17.25 5.98
CA TYR A 770 -32.39 16.19 6.78
C TYR A 770 -33.92 16.32 6.83
N LEU A 771 -34.42 17.53 7.09
CA LEU A 771 -35.85 17.80 7.09
C LEU A 771 -36.46 17.55 5.72
N THR A 772 -35.82 18.03 4.65
CA THR A 772 -36.27 17.74 3.27
C THR A 772 -36.24 16.24 2.98
N TYR A 773 -35.21 15.51 3.41
CA TYR A 773 -35.10 14.06 3.22
C TYR A 773 -36.23 13.31 3.92
N ILE A 774 -36.54 13.63 5.18
CA ILE A 774 -37.66 13.00 5.91
C ILE A 774 -39.02 13.35 5.31
N HIS A 775 -39.19 14.57 4.79
CA HIS A 775 -40.44 14.94 4.12
C HIS A 775 -40.60 14.35 2.72
N THR A 776 -39.50 13.93 2.08
CA THR A 776 -39.50 13.33 0.74
C THR A 776 -39.74 11.81 0.79
N TYR A 777 -39.36 11.15 1.89
CA TYR A 777 -39.46 9.71 2.07
C TYR A 777 -40.32 9.35 3.28
N ASP A 778 -41.34 8.51 3.09
CA ASP A 778 -42.23 8.07 4.18
C ASP A 778 -41.51 7.10 5.13
N PHE A 779 -40.99 7.62 6.24
CA PHE A 779 -40.36 6.83 7.31
C PHE A 779 -41.30 6.63 8.50
N THR A 780 -41.18 5.49 9.19
CA THR A 780 -41.89 5.24 10.45
C THR A 780 -41.29 6.04 11.62
N ASP A 781 -42.07 6.30 12.68
CA ASP A 781 -41.62 7.05 13.86
C ASP A 781 -40.32 6.52 14.49
N ASP A 782 -40.12 5.19 14.46
CA ASP A 782 -38.93 4.56 15.00
C ASP A 782 -37.72 4.66 14.06
N GLN A 783 -37.93 4.71 12.75
CA GLN A 783 -36.87 4.99 11.76
C GLN A 783 -36.44 6.46 11.84
N ILE A 784 -37.38 7.38 12.01
CA ILE A 784 -37.11 8.82 12.17
C ILE A 784 -36.23 9.08 13.39
N LYS A 785 -36.49 8.44 14.54
CA LYS A 785 -35.63 8.54 15.74
C LYS A 785 -34.19 8.07 15.50
N VAL A 786 -33.99 7.04 14.67
CA VAL A 786 -32.65 6.55 14.33
C VAL A 786 -31.95 7.55 13.40
N LEU A 787 -32.68 8.08 12.41
CA LEU A 787 -32.17 9.10 11.49
C LEU A 787 -31.81 10.39 12.22
N GLU A 788 -32.57 10.78 13.26
CA GLU A 788 -32.30 11.97 14.07
C GLU A 788 -30.98 11.85 14.85
N LYS A 789 -30.77 10.70 15.49
CA LYS A 789 -29.51 10.41 16.18
C LYS A 789 -28.31 10.33 15.23
N MET A 790 -28.52 9.83 14.02
CA MET A 790 -27.50 9.82 12.97
C MET A 790 -27.17 11.24 12.51
N LYS A 791 -28.17 12.10 12.30
CA LYS A 791 -27.97 13.53 11.99
C LYS A 791 -27.13 14.21 13.07
N ASP A 792 -27.43 14.00 14.36
CA ASP A 792 -26.63 14.58 15.45
C ASP A 792 -25.17 14.06 15.46
N LEU A 793 -24.97 12.79 15.13
CA LEU A 793 -23.64 12.20 14.98
C LEU A 793 -22.86 12.82 13.81
N PHE A 794 -23.49 13.02 12.65
CA PHE A 794 -22.88 13.71 11.51
C PHE A 794 -22.52 15.15 11.87
N VAL A 795 -23.41 15.88 12.54
CA VAL A 795 -23.16 17.26 12.99
C VAL A 795 -21.97 17.34 13.95
N SER A 796 -21.85 16.41 14.90
CA SER A 796 -20.75 16.40 15.88
C SER A 796 -19.37 16.09 15.28
N ASN A 797 -19.32 15.36 14.15
CA ASN A 797 -18.08 14.88 13.54
C ASN A 797 -17.52 15.77 12.41
N ILE A 798 -18.25 16.80 11.97
CA ILE A 798 -17.78 17.78 10.96
C ILE A 798 -16.45 18.45 11.36
N ALA A 799 -16.23 18.68 12.65
CA ALA A 799 -15.03 19.35 13.14
C ALA A 799 -13.76 18.47 13.14
N SER A 800 -13.89 17.14 13.08
CA SER A 800 -12.79 16.21 13.34
C SER A 800 -12.35 15.37 12.13
N LYS A 801 -13.26 14.97 11.22
CA LYS A 801 -12.93 14.19 10.00
C LYS A 801 -13.96 14.39 8.89
N ARG A 802 -13.52 14.62 7.64
CA ARG A 802 -14.38 14.84 6.45
C ARG A 802 -15.01 13.57 5.85
N THR A 803 -14.80 12.38 6.45
CA THR A 803 -15.40 11.11 5.99
C THR A 803 -15.69 10.20 7.18
N ILE A 804 -16.94 9.73 7.29
CA ILE A 804 -17.37 8.80 8.34
C ILE A 804 -17.74 7.48 7.68
N GLU A 805 -17.05 6.37 7.99
CA GLU A 805 -17.44 5.04 7.52
C GLU A 805 -18.44 4.37 8.47
N VAL A 806 -19.22 3.41 7.95
CA VAL A 806 -20.19 2.64 8.75
C VAL A 806 -19.49 1.93 9.92
N LYS A 807 -18.25 1.46 9.70
CA LYS A 807 -17.42 0.81 10.70
C LYS A 807 -16.97 1.76 11.82
N ASP A 808 -16.85 3.06 11.55
CA ASP A 808 -16.47 4.05 12.56
C ASP A 808 -17.64 4.38 13.51
N ILE A 809 -18.88 4.26 12.99
CA ILE A 809 -20.11 4.49 13.78
C ILE A 809 -20.41 3.26 14.63
N PHE A 810 -20.45 2.06 14.06
CA PHE A 810 -20.83 0.84 14.78
C PHE A 810 -19.64 0.10 15.41
N GLY A 811 -18.40 0.52 15.16
CA GLY A 811 -17.20 0.01 15.83
C GLY A 811 -16.82 0.77 17.10
N ASN A 812 -17.51 1.88 17.41
CA ASN A 812 -17.30 2.64 18.64
C ASN A 812 -18.38 2.27 19.69
N PRO A 813 -17.98 1.74 20.87
CA PRO A 813 -18.92 1.33 21.92
C PRO A 813 -19.87 2.43 22.41
N ILE A 814 -19.49 3.71 22.26
CA ILE A 814 -20.30 4.86 22.68
C ILE A 814 -21.46 5.08 21.70
N TYR A 815 -21.19 4.98 20.40
CA TYR A 815 -22.19 5.17 19.36
C TYR A 815 -23.13 3.97 19.23
N GLU A 816 -22.63 2.75 19.45
CA GLU A 816 -23.46 1.54 19.53
C GLU A 816 -24.47 1.63 20.69
N ARG A 817 -24.09 2.21 21.84
CA ARG A 817 -25.05 2.47 22.94
C ARG A 817 -26.09 3.55 22.62
N LEU A 818 -25.74 4.54 21.79
CA LEU A 818 -26.63 5.66 21.45
C LEU A 818 -27.63 5.30 20.36
N ILE A 819 -27.19 4.60 19.31
CA ILE A 819 -27.95 4.32 18.08
C ILE A 819 -28.52 2.88 18.06
N GLY A 820 -27.83 1.94 18.71
CA GLY A 820 -28.12 0.50 18.67
C GLY A 820 -27.06 -0.28 17.87
N SER A 821 -27.08 -1.62 17.99
CA SER A 821 -26.22 -2.50 17.19
C SER A 821 -26.59 -2.43 15.71
N PHE A 822 -25.61 -2.67 14.83
CA PHE A 822 -25.83 -2.62 13.39
C PHE A 822 -26.96 -3.56 12.94
N ASP A 823 -27.03 -4.77 13.50
CA ASP A 823 -28.04 -5.76 13.14
C ASP A 823 -29.47 -5.29 13.52
N ASN A 824 -29.63 -4.71 14.72
CA ASN A 824 -30.91 -4.17 15.17
C ASN A 824 -31.37 -2.97 14.34
N VAL A 825 -30.42 -2.12 13.92
CA VAL A 825 -30.73 -0.97 13.06
C VAL A 825 -31.05 -1.44 11.65
N ASN A 826 -30.29 -2.39 11.10
CA ASN A 826 -30.52 -2.90 9.76
C ASN A 826 -31.86 -3.64 9.64
N GLU A 827 -32.29 -4.35 10.68
CA GLU A 827 -33.61 -4.99 10.76
C GLU A 827 -34.75 -3.96 10.71
N LYS A 828 -34.62 -2.82 11.40
CA LYS A 828 -35.61 -1.73 11.37
C LYS A 828 -35.76 -1.04 10.01
N PHE A 829 -34.77 -1.18 9.14
CA PHE A 829 -34.79 -0.67 7.77
C PHE A 829 -34.89 -1.81 6.74
N GLU A 830 -35.41 -2.96 7.14
CA GLU A 830 -35.68 -4.11 6.26
C GLU A 830 -34.45 -4.60 5.46
N GLY A 831 -33.25 -4.44 6.03
CA GLY A 831 -31.99 -4.84 5.39
C GLY A 831 -31.40 -3.82 4.41
N HIS A 832 -32.04 -2.64 4.25
CA HIS A 832 -31.63 -1.60 3.30
C HIS A 832 -30.87 -0.41 3.94
N PHE A 833 -30.47 -0.52 5.21
CA PHE A 833 -29.85 0.58 5.95
C PHE A 833 -28.57 1.13 5.30
N ASN A 834 -27.73 0.26 4.72
CA ASN A 834 -26.50 0.71 4.03
C ASN A 834 -26.79 1.60 2.82
N LYS A 835 -27.91 1.39 2.13
CA LYS A 835 -28.33 2.19 0.99
C LYS A 835 -28.83 3.56 1.46
N ILE A 836 -29.68 3.57 2.49
CA ILE A 836 -30.18 4.79 3.14
C ILE A 836 -29.03 5.64 3.70
N LEU A 837 -28.01 4.99 4.29
CA LEU A 837 -26.83 5.67 4.80
C LEU A 837 -25.95 6.27 3.69
N SER A 838 -25.86 5.60 2.54
CA SER A 838 -25.18 6.13 1.35
C SER A 838 -25.94 7.34 0.79
N ASP A 839 -27.27 7.25 0.71
CA ASP A 839 -28.13 8.32 0.22
C ASP A 839 -28.05 9.54 1.15
N LEU A 840 -28.10 9.34 2.48
CA LEU A 840 -27.90 10.41 3.46
C LEU A 840 -26.53 11.10 3.34
N LYS A 841 -25.45 10.33 3.12
CA LYS A 841 -24.11 10.91 2.91
C LYS A 841 -24.06 11.77 1.65
N GLN A 842 -24.72 11.32 0.58
CA GLN A 842 -24.82 12.06 -0.67
C GLN A 842 -25.65 13.34 -0.47
N THR A 843 -26.79 13.25 0.20
CA THR A 843 -27.68 14.38 0.50
C THR A 843 -27.08 15.40 1.49
N PHE A 844 -26.16 14.98 2.36
CA PHE A 844 -25.44 15.87 3.30
C PHE A 844 -24.12 16.42 2.76
N GLY A 845 -23.78 16.15 1.49
CA GLY A 845 -22.55 16.67 0.87
C GLY A 845 -21.26 15.99 1.32
N PHE A 846 -21.34 14.86 2.02
CA PHE A 846 -20.20 13.98 2.34
C PHE A 846 -19.94 12.99 1.20
N SER A 847 -19.84 13.52 -0.02
CA SER A 847 -19.47 12.71 -1.19
C SER A 847 -17.97 12.43 -1.17
N ALA A 848 -17.58 11.20 -1.50
CA ALA A 848 -16.21 10.85 -1.85
C ALA A 848 -15.77 11.76 -3.01
N LYS A 849 -14.73 12.58 -2.79
CA LYS A 849 -14.12 13.38 -3.85
C LYS A 849 -13.84 12.51 -5.09
N HIS A 850 -14.56 12.84 -6.16
CA HIS A 850 -14.38 12.53 -7.58
C HIS A 850 -13.76 11.18 -7.97
N ALA A 851 -14.62 10.33 -8.54
CA ALA A 851 -14.27 9.52 -9.70
C ALA A 851 -14.27 10.43 -10.94
N ALA A 852 -13.07 10.83 -11.37
CA ALA A 852 -12.65 11.15 -12.74
C ALA A 852 -11.19 11.58 -12.65
#